data_AF-A0A9W8GUW7-F1
#
_entry.id   AF-A0A9W8GUW7-F1
#
_cell.length_a   1.000
_cell.length_b   1.000
_cell.length_c   1.000
_cell.angle_alpha   90.00
_cell.angle_beta   90.00
_cell.angle_gamma   90.00
#
_symmetry.space_group_name_H-M   'P 1'
#
loop_
_entity.id
_entity.type
_entity.pdbx_description
1 polymer ?
#
loop_
_entity_poly.entity_id
_entity_poly.type
_entity_poly.pdbx_seq_one_letter_code
_entity_poly.pdbx_strand_id
1 'polypeptide(L)'
;SSVVAVDYRPDALFMATSSGDLVLRDPRAGFSVSLAKRAAFGSGPGCHATDMVRTMDTRVFACGSPSTNAAEYAEPGAVVRLFDVRKMSEPVLDLEPEYSYVPVRLYADEELLWICHDSGLLTARSLAVDSMDVAPPPAEAYAEPPLSSYAYMSAFGVAPSGSVAVVSDTDGILHVWSDSTEPQMSTGIASDLYVPPVVFDNDGPLIDDESVPLSSIQMGAPVDSPLLSCMDNEWQYDVGRPVAYVEARVLGSLKQMGAVGYAPNPRTQRRNQQPFASPAWRQSWRNAGGPADDDDDELTRGRPKFISQQQRSRRNQDAVSARASSRSGDPADRSTADLTTSVDQQQATTALAPSQLRRMRIEYSRFGVEDFDFSLYNGTRWSGLEGDVSNAYANALLQLLYFADGFCNIVVAHSRDDRCSDASCLSCHLGFLFRMLSDANGASCHASLLLRVLAERPEAAALALLEDADGNPATATPYAVLAQHLLRFVLEQVANECKLTSEPPIGFAQRTHTVCPACGTAAERTAHVFAADLEPPQGSAALASLLAGGAASVRRADTQRASDQPADFLSLVSRALARSDTTRAWCAGCRSFQLLRTDKRITAPPAGILALNFPVLDAAWQLSLPNEFDLEVSADGDCPVRALPPGEGTGQQCRMQLAAVVSSIRDTPKGAEHLVVHVREPQSAGGGWLLLNDFLVQPVAESSVVTLGDWWRTPSIALYALASGCEETLRVENPVTQCHTPPSISSTLILTAPTSVLDSSTHK
;
A
#
# COMPACT_ATOMS: atom_id res chain seq x y z
N SER A 1 -18.54 25.76 -19.54
CA SER A 1 -18.47 26.99 -18.72
C SER A 1 -18.23 26.59 -17.27
N SER A 2 -17.57 27.44 -16.49
CA SER A 2 -17.42 27.24 -15.04
C SER A 2 -18.74 27.48 -14.34
N VAL A 3 -19.00 26.77 -13.25
CA VAL A 3 -20.16 27.03 -12.38
C VAL A 3 -19.83 28.23 -11.48
N VAL A 4 -20.74 29.20 -11.41
CA VAL A 4 -20.58 30.46 -10.65
C VAL A 4 -21.45 30.45 -9.41
N ALA A 5 -22.69 29.98 -9.51
CA ALA A 5 -23.61 29.80 -8.38
C ALA A 5 -24.31 28.45 -8.45
N VAL A 6 -24.66 27.91 -7.28
CA VAL A 6 -25.36 26.63 -7.12
C VAL A 6 -26.42 26.79 -6.06
N ASP A 7 -27.58 26.19 -6.33
CA ASP A 7 -28.61 25.98 -5.32
C ASP A 7 -29.12 24.54 -5.39
N TYR A 8 -29.58 24.01 -4.26
CA TYR A 8 -29.90 22.60 -4.13
C TYR A 8 -31.27 22.40 -3.50
N ARG A 9 -32.06 21.52 -4.12
CA ARG A 9 -33.28 20.94 -3.57
C ARG A 9 -33.12 19.42 -3.52
N PRO A 10 -33.81 18.70 -2.62
CA PRO A 10 -33.72 17.23 -2.52
C PRO A 10 -34.01 16.48 -3.83
N ASP A 11 -34.77 17.10 -4.73
CA ASP A 11 -35.18 16.57 -6.03
C ASP A 11 -34.35 17.10 -7.21
N ALA A 12 -33.57 18.17 -7.06
CA ALA A 12 -32.80 18.75 -8.17
C ALA A 12 -31.65 19.67 -7.73
N LEU A 13 -30.58 19.69 -8.54
CA LEU A 13 -29.44 20.58 -8.42
C LEU A 13 -29.50 21.66 -9.51
N PHE A 14 -29.47 22.93 -9.11
CA PHE A 14 -29.51 24.09 -9.99
C PHE A 14 -28.13 24.73 -10.04
N MET A 15 -27.61 24.95 -11.24
CA MET A 15 -26.29 25.53 -11.44
C MET A 15 -26.38 26.69 -12.42
N ALA A 16 -25.85 27.83 -12.02
CA ALA A 16 -25.56 28.93 -12.91
C ALA A 16 -24.13 28.83 -13.40
N THR A 17 -23.95 29.09 -14.70
CA THR A 17 -22.64 29.05 -15.34
C THR A 17 -22.15 30.43 -15.75
N SER A 18 -20.84 30.57 -15.91
CA SER A 18 -20.19 31.80 -16.38
C SER A 18 -20.55 32.20 -17.82
N SER A 19 -21.21 31.31 -18.57
CA SER A 19 -21.79 31.60 -19.89
C SER A 19 -23.21 32.15 -19.83
N GLY A 20 -23.82 32.13 -18.65
CA GLY A 20 -25.18 32.64 -18.41
C GLY A 20 -26.24 31.59 -18.58
N ASP A 21 -25.83 30.32 -18.55
CA ASP A 21 -26.72 29.18 -18.64
C ASP A 21 -27.11 28.71 -17.24
N LEU A 22 -28.41 28.53 -17.04
CA LEU A 22 -29.02 27.82 -15.93
C LEU A 22 -29.14 26.34 -16.31
N VAL A 23 -28.48 25.48 -15.54
CA VAL A 23 -28.42 24.04 -15.76
C VAL A 23 -29.07 23.33 -14.57
N LEU A 24 -30.07 22.51 -14.88
CA LEU A 24 -30.74 21.63 -13.95
C LEU A 24 -30.17 20.21 -14.06
N ARG A 25 -29.87 19.59 -12.92
CA ARG A 25 -29.43 18.19 -12.82
C ARG A 25 -30.27 17.43 -11.82
N ASP A 26 -30.71 16.24 -12.19
CA ASP A 26 -31.50 15.37 -11.33
C ASP A 26 -30.57 14.41 -10.54
N PRO A 27 -30.52 14.47 -9.19
CA PRO A 27 -29.74 13.55 -8.37
C PRO A 27 -30.19 12.09 -8.51
N ARG A 28 -31.46 11.82 -8.84
CA ARG A 28 -32.00 10.47 -9.04
C ARG A 28 -31.51 9.82 -10.34
N ALA A 29 -31.18 10.64 -11.33
CA ALA A 29 -30.64 10.21 -12.63
C ALA A 29 -29.10 10.28 -12.68
N GLY A 30 -28.42 10.22 -11.52
CA GLY A 30 -26.97 10.29 -11.45
C GLY A 30 -26.40 11.66 -11.86
N PHE A 31 -27.15 12.74 -11.59
CA PHE A 31 -26.80 14.11 -11.97
C PHE A 31 -26.64 14.33 -13.49
N SER A 32 -27.35 13.55 -14.31
CA SER A 32 -27.50 13.87 -15.73
C SER A 32 -28.15 15.24 -15.90
N VAL A 33 -27.75 15.99 -16.95
CA VAL A 33 -28.40 17.25 -17.30
C VAL A 33 -29.83 16.96 -17.74
N SER A 34 -30.79 17.35 -16.92
CA SER A 34 -32.22 17.21 -17.23
C SER A 34 -32.70 18.38 -18.09
N LEU A 35 -32.18 19.58 -17.82
CA LEU A 35 -32.54 20.77 -18.58
C LEU A 35 -31.41 21.82 -18.55
N ALA A 36 -31.19 22.53 -19.65
CA ALA A 36 -30.23 23.62 -19.72
C ALA A 36 -30.80 24.78 -20.54
N LYS A 37 -30.79 25.99 -19.97
CA LYS A 37 -31.33 27.18 -20.62
C LYS A 37 -30.41 28.37 -20.41
N ARG A 38 -30.18 29.13 -21.48
CA ARG A 38 -29.51 30.43 -21.38
C ARG A 38 -30.48 31.47 -20.82
N ALA A 39 -30.14 32.01 -19.65
CA ALA A 39 -30.95 33.03 -18.97
C ALA A 39 -30.86 34.41 -19.65
N ALA A 40 -29.85 34.66 -20.51
CA ALA A 40 -29.69 35.79 -21.44
C ALA A 40 -30.00 37.20 -20.87
N PHE A 41 -29.15 37.74 -20.01
CA PHE A 41 -29.35 39.02 -19.32
C PHE A 41 -29.18 40.30 -20.19
N GLY A 42 -29.29 40.22 -21.52
CA GLY A 42 -29.19 41.37 -22.43
C GLY A 42 -29.49 41.01 -23.91
N SER A 43 -29.62 42.03 -24.77
CA SER A 43 -30.09 41.91 -26.17
C SER A 43 -29.01 41.55 -27.21
N GLY A 44 -27.77 41.26 -26.80
CA GLY A 44 -26.63 40.98 -27.69
C GLY A 44 -26.02 39.58 -27.57
N PRO A 45 -25.39 39.06 -28.64
CA PRO A 45 -24.61 37.81 -28.59
C PRO A 45 -23.26 38.07 -27.91
N GLY A 46 -23.21 37.82 -26.61
CA GLY A 46 -22.04 38.03 -25.77
C GLY A 46 -22.24 37.33 -24.43
N CYS A 47 -21.18 36.90 -23.77
CA CYS A 47 -21.26 36.14 -22.51
C CYS A 47 -22.11 36.90 -21.48
N HIS A 48 -23.13 36.25 -20.93
CA HIS A 48 -23.94 36.78 -19.83
C HIS A 48 -23.46 36.04 -18.58
N ALA A 49 -23.11 36.68 -17.47
CA ALA A 49 -22.74 35.94 -16.26
C ALA A 49 -23.97 35.83 -15.38
N THR A 50 -24.40 34.62 -15.03
CA THR A 50 -25.39 34.43 -13.96
C THR A 50 -24.62 34.28 -12.65
N ASP A 51 -24.62 35.34 -11.85
CA ASP A 51 -23.83 35.36 -10.62
C ASP A 51 -24.59 34.75 -9.44
N MET A 52 -25.91 34.57 -9.58
CA MET A 52 -26.74 34.07 -8.50
C MET A 52 -27.96 33.29 -8.99
N VAL A 53 -28.25 32.21 -8.25
CA VAL A 53 -29.44 31.36 -8.44
C VAL A 53 -30.03 31.04 -7.07
N ARG A 54 -31.34 31.21 -6.94
CA ARG A 54 -32.11 30.77 -5.76
C ARG A 54 -33.36 30.04 -6.21
N THR A 55 -33.71 28.97 -5.52
CA THR A 55 -34.84 28.12 -5.86
C THR A 55 -35.81 28.02 -4.71
N MET A 56 -37.09 28.01 -5.06
CA MET A 56 -38.20 27.85 -4.13
C MET A 56 -39.29 27.09 -4.87
N ASP A 57 -39.67 25.92 -4.38
CA ASP A 57 -40.64 25.02 -5.02
C ASP A 57 -40.38 24.84 -6.54
N THR A 58 -41.29 25.32 -7.39
CA THR A 58 -41.21 25.23 -8.85
C THR A 58 -40.60 26.47 -9.50
N ARG A 59 -40.12 27.42 -8.70
CA ARG A 59 -39.64 28.74 -9.12
C ARG A 59 -38.12 28.84 -8.96
N VAL A 60 -37.47 29.42 -9.96
CA VAL A 60 -36.03 29.69 -9.98
C VAL A 60 -35.83 31.17 -10.21
N PHE A 61 -35.20 31.84 -9.26
CA PHE A 61 -34.79 33.23 -9.36
C PHE A 61 -33.32 33.27 -9.78
N ALA A 62 -33.03 34.00 -10.85
CA ALA A 62 -31.69 34.15 -11.37
C ALA A 62 -31.37 35.63 -11.62
N CYS A 63 -30.17 36.04 -11.23
CA CYS A 63 -29.66 37.38 -11.46
C CYS A 63 -28.30 37.30 -12.15
N GLY A 64 -28.02 38.25 -13.04
CA GLY A 64 -26.80 38.27 -13.81
C GLY A 64 -26.52 39.60 -14.49
N SER A 65 -25.30 39.74 -14.99
CA SER A 65 -24.82 40.93 -15.71
C SER A 65 -24.56 40.63 -17.19
N PRO A 66 -24.97 41.52 -18.12
CA PRO A 66 -24.62 41.44 -19.53
C PRO A 66 -23.28 42.12 -19.79
N SER A 67 -22.13 41.50 -19.47
CA SER A 67 -20.83 42.09 -19.86
C SER A 67 -19.98 41.17 -20.74
N THR A 68 -19.53 41.74 -21.87
CA THR A 68 -18.65 41.10 -22.86
C THR A 68 -17.16 41.33 -22.61
N ASN A 69 -16.78 42.18 -21.64
CA ASN A 69 -15.38 42.48 -21.31
C ASN A 69 -15.24 42.93 -19.85
N ALA A 70 -14.35 42.30 -19.08
CA ALA A 70 -14.07 42.60 -17.67
C ALA A 70 -13.36 43.94 -17.39
N ALA A 71 -13.36 44.88 -18.35
CA ALA A 71 -12.54 46.09 -18.31
C ALA A 71 -13.32 47.41 -18.42
N GLU A 72 -14.62 47.38 -18.73
CA GLU A 72 -15.47 48.58 -18.72
C GLU A 72 -16.56 48.39 -17.65
N TYR A 73 -16.65 49.36 -16.74
CA TYR A 73 -17.74 49.46 -15.75
C TYR A 73 -19.06 49.56 -16.52
N ALA A 74 -19.71 48.40 -16.71
CA ALA A 74 -20.96 48.28 -17.44
C ALA A 74 -22.11 48.95 -16.67
N GLU A 75 -23.02 49.58 -17.41
CA GLU A 75 -24.27 50.10 -16.87
C GLU A 75 -25.03 48.98 -16.12
N PRO A 76 -25.45 49.21 -14.86
CA PRO A 76 -26.11 48.19 -14.05
C PRO A 76 -27.55 48.00 -14.53
N GLY A 77 -27.76 46.96 -15.34
CA GLY A 77 -29.08 46.44 -15.68
C GLY A 77 -29.23 44.99 -15.19
N ALA A 78 -29.10 44.75 -13.89
CA ALA A 78 -29.19 43.41 -13.32
C ALA A 78 -30.64 43.10 -12.93
N VAL A 79 -31.45 42.75 -13.94
CA VAL A 79 -32.84 42.28 -13.79
C VAL A 79 -32.84 40.94 -13.07
N VAL A 80 -33.69 40.78 -12.05
CA VAL A 80 -33.92 39.47 -11.41
C VAL A 80 -34.99 38.75 -12.21
N ARG A 81 -34.64 37.62 -12.82
CA ARG A 81 -35.54 36.83 -13.66
C ARG A 81 -36.10 35.63 -12.91
N LEU A 82 -37.39 35.43 -13.05
CA LEU A 82 -38.13 34.30 -12.53
C LEU A 82 -38.36 33.27 -13.63
N PHE A 83 -37.96 32.02 -13.41
CA PHE A 83 -38.25 30.89 -14.28
C PHE A 83 -39.13 29.86 -13.56
N ASP A 84 -40.12 29.30 -14.25
CA ASP A 84 -40.84 28.10 -13.78
C ASP A 84 -40.10 26.86 -14.29
N VAL A 85 -39.73 25.95 -13.39
CA VAL A 85 -39.03 24.70 -13.72
C VAL A 85 -39.81 23.86 -14.73
N ARG A 86 -41.15 23.95 -14.72
CA ARG A 86 -42.04 23.24 -15.66
C ARG A 86 -42.01 23.84 -17.06
N LYS A 87 -41.74 25.14 -17.18
CA LYS A 87 -41.72 25.91 -18.43
C LYS A 87 -40.46 26.78 -18.49
N MET A 88 -39.29 26.14 -18.51
CA MET A 88 -38.00 26.85 -18.56
C MET A 88 -37.66 27.40 -19.97
N SER A 89 -38.65 27.59 -20.84
CA SER A 89 -38.46 28.12 -22.20
C SER A 89 -38.26 29.63 -22.22
N GLU A 90 -38.97 30.36 -21.36
CA GLU A 90 -38.96 31.83 -21.24
C GLU A 90 -39.08 32.22 -19.76
N PRO A 91 -38.55 33.39 -19.34
CA PRO A 91 -38.79 33.90 -18.00
C PRO A 91 -40.29 34.19 -17.82
N VAL A 92 -40.82 33.81 -16.65
CA VAL A 92 -42.20 34.06 -16.23
C VAL A 92 -42.38 35.54 -15.87
N LEU A 93 -41.36 36.14 -15.25
CA LEU A 93 -41.37 37.53 -14.83
C LEU A 93 -39.94 38.07 -14.78
N ASP A 94 -39.75 39.26 -15.32
CA ASP A 94 -38.53 40.05 -15.18
C ASP A 94 -38.79 41.14 -14.15
N LEU A 95 -38.08 41.09 -13.01
CA LEU A 95 -38.12 42.11 -11.98
C LEU A 95 -37.10 43.18 -12.34
N GLU A 96 -37.58 44.27 -12.93
CA GLU A 96 -36.76 45.43 -13.23
C GLU A 96 -36.28 46.11 -11.94
N PRO A 97 -35.03 46.60 -11.92
CA PRO A 97 -34.49 47.32 -10.77
C PRO A 97 -35.23 48.66 -10.60
N GLU A 98 -35.82 48.89 -9.43
CA GLU A 98 -36.47 50.17 -9.08
C GLU A 98 -35.46 51.29 -8.82
N TYR A 99 -34.20 50.93 -8.55
CA TYR A 99 -33.10 51.82 -8.22
C TYR A 99 -31.87 51.47 -9.04
N SER A 100 -30.91 52.39 -9.16
CA SER A 100 -29.64 52.16 -9.87
C SER A 100 -28.69 51.16 -9.18
N TYR A 101 -29.15 50.45 -8.14
CA TYR A 101 -28.38 49.50 -7.36
C TYR A 101 -28.44 48.09 -7.96
N VAL A 102 -27.37 47.31 -7.77
CA VAL A 102 -27.25 45.96 -8.34
C VAL A 102 -27.66 44.92 -7.28
N PRO A 103 -28.61 44.02 -7.56
CA PRO A 103 -28.90 42.88 -6.69
C PRO A 103 -27.69 41.94 -6.53
N VAL A 104 -27.21 41.78 -5.30
CA VAL A 104 -26.05 40.97 -4.92
C VAL A 104 -26.45 39.66 -4.23
N ARG A 105 -27.49 39.67 -3.38
CA ARG A 105 -28.00 38.45 -2.71
C ARG A 105 -29.52 38.30 -2.76
N LEU A 106 -29.99 37.07 -2.91
CA LEU A 106 -31.40 36.71 -2.93
C LEU A 106 -31.70 35.71 -1.81
N TYR A 107 -32.81 35.93 -1.11
CA TYR A 107 -33.42 34.96 -0.21
C TYR A 107 -34.90 34.88 -0.54
N ALA A 108 -35.42 33.67 -0.74
CA ALA A 108 -36.82 33.44 -1.05
C ALA A 108 -37.44 32.60 0.07
N ASP A 109 -38.60 33.05 0.54
CA ASP A 109 -39.49 32.37 1.48
C ASP A 109 -40.84 32.08 0.79
N GLU A 110 -41.77 31.39 1.47
CA GLU A 110 -43.09 31.05 0.91
C GLU A 110 -43.89 32.27 0.41
N GLU A 111 -43.77 33.40 1.11
CA GLU A 111 -44.52 34.61 0.82
C GLU A 111 -43.69 35.76 0.24
N LEU A 112 -42.37 35.81 0.47
CA LEU A 112 -41.53 36.97 0.17
C LEU A 112 -40.22 36.60 -0.54
N LEU A 113 -39.86 37.37 -1.57
CA LEU A 113 -38.52 37.43 -2.15
C LEU A 113 -37.78 38.63 -1.59
N TRP A 114 -36.75 38.36 -0.79
CA TRP A 114 -35.80 39.35 -0.31
C TRP A 114 -34.65 39.50 -1.31
N ILE A 115 -34.45 40.74 -1.75
CA ILE A 115 -33.37 41.15 -2.64
C ILE A 115 -32.50 42.14 -1.89
N CYS A 116 -31.24 41.79 -1.73
CA CYS A 116 -30.22 42.63 -1.15
C CYS A 116 -29.32 43.20 -2.26
N HIS A 117 -29.23 44.52 -2.30
CA HIS A 117 -28.46 45.26 -3.30
C HIS A 117 -27.03 45.56 -2.83
N ASP A 118 -26.17 45.98 -3.76
CA ASP A 118 -24.76 46.32 -3.53
C ASP A 118 -24.54 47.48 -2.55
N SER A 119 -25.48 48.42 -2.49
CA SER A 119 -25.52 49.49 -1.49
C SER A 119 -25.90 49.02 -0.09
N GLY A 120 -26.28 47.76 0.09
CA GLY A 120 -26.85 47.24 1.33
C GLY A 120 -28.36 47.45 1.45
N LEU A 121 -29.00 48.15 0.51
CA LEU A 121 -30.46 48.28 0.47
C LEU A 121 -31.11 46.89 0.42
N LEU A 122 -32.03 46.65 1.34
CA LEU A 122 -32.89 45.47 1.37
C LEU A 122 -34.26 45.83 0.81
N THR A 123 -34.71 45.04 -0.16
CA THR A 123 -36.05 45.13 -0.73
C THR A 123 -36.75 43.78 -0.61
N ALA A 124 -37.97 43.76 -0.08
CA ALA A 124 -38.80 42.56 -0.02
C ALA A 124 -39.97 42.69 -1.01
N ARG A 125 -40.25 41.63 -1.78
CA ARG A 125 -41.37 41.57 -2.72
C ARG A 125 -42.26 40.38 -2.42
N SER A 126 -43.58 40.59 -2.38
CA SER A 126 -44.54 39.49 -2.22
C SER A 126 -44.55 38.56 -3.42
N LEU A 127 -44.56 37.25 -3.12
CA LEU A 127 -44.63 36.13 -4.05
C LEU A 127 -46.03 35.51 -4.12
N ALA A 128 -47.02 36.12 -3.43
CA ALA A 128 -48.40 35.65 -3.33
C ALA A 128 -49.06 35.45 -4.71
N VAL A 129 -49.91 34.42 -4.75
CA VAL A 129 -50.22 33.56 -5.90
C VAL A 129 -51.41 34.07 -6.76
N ASP A 130 -51.38 33.75 -8.06
CA ASP A 130 -52.47 33.77 -9.06
C ASP A 130 -52.77 35.01 -9.94
N SER A 131 -51.95 36.06 -9.97
CA SER A 131 -52.18 37.18 -10.94
C SER A 131 -50.92 37.82 -11.54
N MET A 132 -49.91 37.03 -11.91
CA MET A 132 -48.73 37.54 -12.64
C MET A 132 -49.02 38.01 -14.09
N ASP A 133 -50.29 38.06 -14.52
CA ASP A 133 -50.70 38.72 -15.77
C ASP A 133 -50.78 40.25 -15.65
N VAL A 134 -50.62 40.84 -14.46
CA VAL A 134 -50.79 42.30 -14.25
C VAL A 134 -49.67 42.88 -13.37
N ALA A 135 -48.59 43.33 -14.02
CA ALA A 135 -47.50 44.15 -13.47
C ALA A 135 -46.74 43.57 -12.25
N PRO A 136 -45.41 43.78 -12.13
CA PRO A 136 -44.68 43.36 -10.94
C PRO A 136 -45.21 44.11 -9.70
N PRO A 137 -45.50 43.42 -8.57
CA PRO A 137 -45.86 44.11 -7.34
C PRO A 137 -44.69 45.01 -6.87
N PRO A 138 -44.95 46.25 -6.43
CA PRO A 138 -43.91 47.13 -5.89
C PRO A 138 -43.29 46.52 -4.63
N ALA A 139 -42.02 46.82 -4.33
CA ALA A 139 -41.41 46.31 -3.10
C ALA A 139 -42.15 46.84 -1.85
N GLU A 140 -42.43 45.92 -0.92
CA GLU A 140 -43.28 46.15 0.26
C GLU A 140 -42.50 46.67 1.47
N ALA A 141 -41.19 46.40 1.54
CA ALA A 141 -40.32 46.85 2.62
C ALA A 141 -38.94 47.29 2.09
N TYR A 142 -38.45 48.42 2.61
CA TYR A 142 -37.13 48.99 2.32
C TYR A 142 -36.36 49.21 3.62
N ALA A 143 -35.15 48.70 3.67
CA ALA A 143 -34.24 48.93 4.78
C ALA A 143 -32.82 49.18 4.25
N GLU A 144 -32.29 50.38 4.50
CA GLU A 144 -30.93 50.75 4.12
C GLU A 144 -30.06 50.84 5.39
N PRO A 145 -28.96 50.06 5.49
CA PRO A 145 -28.03 50.18 6.60
C PRO A 145 -27.25 51.49 6.50
N PRO A 146 -27.03 52.19 7.63
CA PRO A 146 -26.11 53.32 7.66
C PRO A 146 -24.67 52.80 7.59
N LEU A 147 -24.18 52.53 6.37
CA LEU A 147 -22.81 52.11 6.13
C LEU A 147 -21.84 53.28 6.26
N SER A 148 -20.64 53.02 6.77
CA SER A 148 -19.54 53.99 6.72
C SER A 148 -19.09 54.18 5.27
N SER A 149 -18.51 55.33 4.90
CA SER A 149 -18.13 55.63 3.51
C SER A 149 -17.14 54.65 2.87
N TYR A 150 -16.54 53.75 3.66
CA TYR A 150 -15.60 52.73 3.23
C TYR A 150 -16.07 51.29 3.53
N ALA A 151 -17.20 51.13 4.21
CA ALA A 151 -17.78 49.82 4.47
C ALA A 151 -18.63 49.36 3.29
N TYR A 152 -18.51 48.07 2.96
CA TYR A 152 -19.40 47.38 2.05
C TYR A 152 -19.93 46.12 2.72
N MET A 153 -20.98 45.54 2.15
CA MET A 153 -21.62 44.39 2.73
C MET A 153 -20.76 43.12 2.59
N SER A 154 -20.62 42.36 3.68
CA SER A 154 -19.90 41.08 3.70
C SER A 154 -20.84 39.87 3.62
N ALA A 155 -22.01 39.92 4.28
CA ALA A 155 -23.00 38.87 4.24
C ALA A 155 -24.43 39.38 4.45
N PHE A 156 -25.39 38.58 4.00
CA PHE A 156 -26.82 38.79 4.19
C PHE A 156 -27.48 37.45 4.52
N GLY A 157 -28.47 37.47 5.41
CA GLY A 157 -29.32 36.32 5.75
C GLY A 157 -30.65 36.75 6.36
N VAL A 158 -31.66 35.89 6.23
CA VAL A 158 -33.00 36.08 6.81
C VAL A 158 -33.28 34.91 7.75
N ALA A 159 -33.91 35.18 8.88
CA ALA A 159 -34.31 34.18 9.84
C ALA A 159 -35.36 33.23 9.22
N PRO A 160 -35.34 31.93 9.55
CA PRO A 160 -36.36 30.96 9.11
C PRO A 160 -37.81 31.31 9.46
N SER A 161 -38.03 32.20 10.42
CA SER A 161 -39.35 32.74 10.78
C SER A 161 -39.83 33.87 9.86
N GLY A 162 -38.99 34.37 8.97
CA GLY A 162 -39.25 35.55 8.12
C GLY A 162 -39.24 36.89 8.89
N SER A 163 -39.21 36.88 10.23
CA SER A 163 -39.38 38.10 11.04
C SER A 163 -38.10 38.92 11.23
N VAL A 164 -36.94 38.40 10.82
CA VAL A 164 -35.64 39.09 10.99
C VAL A 164 -34.80 38.99 9.73
N ALA A 165 -34.35 40.13 9.22
CA ALA A 165 -33.30 40.23 8.21
C ALA A 165 -32.00 40.75 8.84
N VAL A 166 -30.86 40.17 8.47
CA VAL A 166 -29.55 40.55 8.98
C VAL A 166 -28.58 40.81 7.82
N VAL A 167 -27.89 41.94 7.90
CA VAL A 167 -26.78 42.31 7.01
C VAL A 167 -25.54 42.53 7.86
N SER A 168 -24.42 41.92 7.48
CA SER A 168 -23.11 42.20 8.06
C SER A 168 -22.28 43.09 7.15
N ASP A 169 -21.58 44.06 7.73
CA ASP A 169 -20.62 44.90 7.02
C ASP A 169 -19.18 44.35 7.14
N THR A 170 -18.21 45.05 6.55
CA THR A 170 -16.77 44.76 6.70
C THR A 170 -16.16 45.29 8.00
N ASP A 171 -16.86 46.18 8.71
CA ASP A 171 -16.42 46.77 9.97
C ASP A 171 -16.78 45.86 11.17
N GLY A 172 -17.47 44.75 10.93
CA GLY A 172 -17.84 43.75 11.92
C GLY A 172 -19.15 44.05 12.64
N ILE A 173 -19.97 44.97 12.10
CA ILE A 173 -21.28 45.35 12.61
C ILE A 173 -22.36 44.50 11.93
N LEU A 174 -23.32 44.05 12.73
CA LEU A 174 -24.53 43.37 12.26
C LEU A 174 -25.71 44.33 12.32
N HIS A 175 -26.26 44.66 11.16
CA HIS A 175 -27.50 45.40 11.02
C HIS A 175 -28.66 44.40 11.02
N VAL A 176 -29.59 44.56 11.96
CA VAL A 176 -30.71 43.65 12.18
C VAL A 176 -32.01 44.44 12.03
N TRP A 177 -32.89 43.99 11.13
CA TRP A 177 -34.22 44.54 10.95
C TRP A 177 -35.26 43.50 11.32
N SER A 178 -36.29 43.96 12.03
CA SER A 178 -37.44 43.17 12.44
C SER A 178 -38.66 44.08 12.42
N ASP A 179 -39.79 43.53 12.02
CA ASP A 179 -41.11 44.17 12.11
C ASP A 179 -41.69 44.09 13.55
N SER A 180 -41.27 43.07 14.31
CA SER A 180 -41.65 42.82 15.70
C SER A 180 -40.66 43.40 16.70
N THR A 181 -41.16 43.85 17.86
CA THR A 181 -40.34 44.24 19.02
C THR A 181 -39.70 43.05 19.73
N GLU A 182 -40.28 41.85 19.55
CA GLU A 182 -39.74 40.58 20.05
C GLU A 182 -39.59 39.62 18.87
N PRO A 183 -38.52 39.77 18.07
CA PRO A 183 -38.28 38.89 16.93
C PRO A 183 -38.02 37.46 17.38
N GLN A 184 -38.79 36.51 16.85
CA GLN A 184 -38.47 35.09 16.98
C GLN A 184 -37.68 34.67 15.77
N MET A 185 -36.44 34.18 15.93
CA MET A 185 -35.62 33.75 14.79
C MET A 185 -35.94 32.33 14.31
N SER A 186 -36.61 31.51 15.13
CA SER A 186 -36.87 30.09 14.84
C SER A 186 -38.36 29.78 14.89
N THR A 187 -38.82 28.90 14.00
CA THR A 187 -40.21 28.39 13.95
C THR A 187 -40.46 27.17 14.88
N GLY A 188 -39.41 26.66 15.54
CA GLY A 188 -39.48 25.52 16.45
C GLY A 188 -39.67 25.91 17.92
N ILE A 189 -40.36 25.05 18.66
CA ILE A 189 -40.47 25.14 20.13
C ILE A 189 -39.05 25.08 20.70
N ALA A 190 -38.69 26.08 21.52
CA ALA A 190 -37.47 26.08 22.30
C ALA A 190 -37.50 24.92 23.31
N SER A 191 -37.12 23.71 22.89
CA SER A 191 -36.70 22.67 23.81
C SER A 191 -35.31 23.04 24.29
N ASP A 192 -35.31 23.71 25.45
CA ASP A 192 -34.32 23.65 26.51
C ASP A 192 -34.19 25.03 27.14
N LEU A 193 -35.22 25.37 27.92
CA LEU A 193 -35.06 26.27 29.07
C LEU A 193 -33.74 25.90 29.73
N TYR A 194 -32.83 26.86 29.76
CA TYR A 194 -31.61 26.82 30.57
C TYR A 194 -32.00 26.38 31.98
N VAL A 195 -31.81 25.09 32.28
CA VAL A 195 -31.87 24.60 33.65
C VAL A 195 -30.56 25.06 34.26
N PRO A 196 -30.55 26.06 35.16
CA PRO A 196 -29.32 26.39 35.85
C PRO A 196 -28.82 25.12 36.52
N PRO A 197 -27.51 24.79 36.42
CA PRO A 197 -27.00 23.58 37.02
C PRO A 197 -27.37 23.61 38.51
N VAL A 198 -28.02 22.55 38.98
CA VAL A 198 -28.26 22.36 40.41
C VAL A 198 -26.88 22.37 41.07
N VAL A 199 -26.61 23.42 41.85
CA VAL A 199 -25.36 23.53 42.61
C VAL A 199 -25.50 22.54 43.76
N PHE A 200 -24.91 21.36 43.61
CA PHE A 200 -24.63 20.51 44.76
C PHE A 200 -23.42 21.11 45.47
N ASP A 201 -23.56 21.45 46.75
CA ASP A 201 -22.40 21.78 47.59
C ASP A 201 -21.46 20.57 47.58
N ASN A 202 -20.26 20.76 47.03
CA ASN A 202 -19.31 19.70 46.68
C ASN A 202 -18.54 19.10 47.87
N ASP A 203 -18.96 19.34 49.10
CA ASP A 203 -18.29 18.78 50.28
C ASP A 203 -18.85 17.38 50.59
N GLY A 204 -18.62 16.47 49.65
CA GLY A 204 -18.83 15.04 49.86
C GLY A 204 -17.71 14.43 50.72
N PRO A 205 -17.97 13.32 51.43
CA PRO A 205 -16.92 12.59 52.13
C PRO A 205 -15.82 12.15 51.17
N LEU A 206 -14.59 12.04 51.67
CA LEU A 206 -13.46 11.54 50.89
C LEU A 206 -13.75 10.09 50.45
N ILE A 207 -13.35 9.71 49.24
CA ILE A 207 -13.57 8.35 48.68
C ILE A 207 -12.98 7.25 49.59
N ASP A 208 -11.93 7.58 50.34
CA ASP A 208 -11.22 6.66 51.23
C ASP A 208 -11.66 6.76 52.71
N ASP A 209 -12.72 7.51 53.01
CA ASP A 209 -13.22 7.68 54.38
C ASP A 209 -14.06 6.47 54.82
N GLU A 210 -13.42 5.50 55.48
CA GLU A 210 -14.10 4.31 56.02
C GLU A 210 -15.12 4.62 57.13
N SER A 211 -15.16 5.85 57.66
CA SER A 211 -16.13 6.24 58.69
C SER A 211 -17.54 6.49 58.13
N VAL A 212 -17.65 6.71 56.80
CA VAL A 212 -18.93 6.93 56.12
C VAL A 212 -19.25 5.71 55.24
N PRO A 213 -20.17 4.82 55.65
CA PRO A 213 -20.53 3.67 54.83
C PRO A 213 -21.22 4.13 53.53
N LEU A 214 -20.95 3.45 52.43
CA LEU A 214 -21.54 3.74 51.11
C LEU A 214 -23.07 3.71 51.08
N SER A 215 -23.70 3.02 52.05
CA SER A 215 -25.16 2.95 52.21
C SER A 215 -25.78 4.16 52.90
N SER A 216 -24.98 5.11 53.39
CA SER A 216 -25.46 6.29 54.12
C SER A 216 -26.26 7.27 53.25
N ILE A 217 -25.96 7.34 51.95
CA ILE A 217 -26.70 8.14 50.97
C ILE A 217 -27.74 7.24 50.30
N GLN A 218 -29.01 7.48 50.59
CA GLN A 218 -30.11 6.72 50.02
C GLN A 218 -30.43 7.19 48.60
N MET A 219 -30.84 6.26 47.73
CA MET A 219 -31.50 6.64 46.47
C MET A 219 -32.81 7.37 46.76
N GLY A 220 -33.17 8.32 45.90
CA GLY A 220 -34.44 9.04 45.96
C GLY A 220 -35.66 8.12 45.78
N ALA A 221 -36.85 8.73 45.75
CA ALA A 221 -38.13 8.02 45.69
C ALA A 221 -38.16 6.88 44.65
N PRO A 222 -38.86 5.76 44.95
CA PRO A 222 -38.80 4.54 44.15
C PRO A 222 -39.16 4.82 42.69
N VAL A 223 -38.27 4.43 41.78
CA VAL A 223 -38.43 4.56 40.33
C VAL A 223 -39.11 3.31 39.80
N ASP A 224 -40.18 3.46 39.01
CA ASP A 224 -40.94 2.34 38.43
C ASP A 224 -40.19 1.57 37.32
N SER A 225 -38.98 2.01 36.95
CA SER A 225 -38.13 1.38 35.94
C SER A 225 -36.96 0.61 36.57
N PRO A 226 -36.43 -0.44 35.90
CA PRO A 226 -35.24 -1.15 36.37
C PRO A 226 -34.06 -0.16 36.58
N LEU A 227 -33.37 -0.31 37.71
CA LEU A 227 -32.20 0.49 38.06
C LEU A 227 -31.04 0.18 37.11
N LEU A 228 -30.17 1.17 36.86
CA LEU A 228 -28.98 1.00 36.01
C LEU A 228 -28.00 -0.07 36.57
N SER A 229 -28.05 -0.34 37.88
CA SER A 229 -27.28 -1.41 38.51
C SER A 229 -27.76 -2.82 38.15
N CYS A 230 -28.93 -2.95 37.53
CA CYS A 230 -29.45 -4.21 37.00
C CYS A 230 -28.71 -4.55 35.69
N MET A 231 -27.58 -5.25 35.80
CA MET A 231 -26.82 -5.72 34.64
C MET A 231 -27.37 -7.04 34.11
N ASP A 232 -27.46 -7.17 32.79
CA ASP A 232 -27.87 -8.41 32.14
C ASP A 232 -26.83 -9.51 32.32
N ASN A 233 -27.28 -10.76 32.54
CA ASN A 233 -26.43 -11.93 32.74
C ASN A 233 -25.51 -12.27 31.55
N GLU A 234 -25.71 -11.63 30.39
CA GLU A 234 -24.86 -11.79 29.21
C GLU A 234 -23.51 -11.07 29.33
N TRP A 235 -23.32 -10.25 30.37
CA TRP A 235 -22.12 -9.42 30.62
C TRP A 235 -21.19 -10.05 31.66
N GLN A 236 -21.14 -11.38 31.70
CA GLN A 236 -20.15 -12.11 32.49
C GLN A 236 -18.82 -12.12 31.74
N TYR A 237 -17.86 -11.33 32.23
CA TYR A 237 -16.50 -11.29 31.70
C TYR A 237 -15.55 -12.04 32.63
N ASP A 238 -14.57 -12.73 32.05
CA ASP A 238 -13.57 -13.50 32.76
C ASP A 238 -12.71 -12.55 33.64
N VAL A 239 -12.70 -12.74 34.96
CA VAL A 239 -12.01 -11.85 35.91
C VAL A 239 -10.53 -12.26 35.99
N GLY A 240 -9.63 -11.32 35.70
CA GLY A 240 -8.19 -11.46 35.96
C GLY A 240 -7.33 -11.48 34.70
N ARG A 241 -7.02 -10.29 34.18
CA ARG A 241 -5.90 -10.12 33.24
C ARG A 241 -4.73 -9.52 34.02
N PRO A 242 -3.51 -10.10 33.97
CA PRO A 242 -2.34 -9.45 34.55
C PRO A 242 -2.10 -8.09 33.86
N VAL A 243 -1.49 -7.16 34.60
CA VAL A 243 -1.12 -5.84 34.08
C VAL A 243 -0.27 -6.03 32.83
N ALA A 244 -0.57 -5.27 31.76
CA ALA A 244 0.23 -5.36 30.55
C ALA A 244 1.69 -4.98 30.81
N TYR A 245 2.60 -5.77 30.24
CA TYR A 245 4.01 -5.44 30.23
C TYR A 245 4.23 -4.16 29.40
N VAL A 246 5.01 -3.23 29.95
CA VAL A 246 5.48 -2.05 29.22
C VAL A 246 6.50 -2.53 28.20
N GLU A 247 6.27 -2.24 26.91
CA GLU A 247 7.17 -2.65 25.82
C GLU A 247 8.62 -2.24 26.12
N ALA A 248 9.57 -3.13 25.83
CA ALA A 248 11.00 -2.87 26.06
C ALA A 248 11.50 -1.60 25.35
N ARG A 249 10.88 -1.24 24.21
CA ARG A 249 11.13 0.02 23.48
C ARG A 249 10.75 1.26 24.29
N VAL A 250 9.65 1.22 25.04
CA VAL A 250 9.20 2.32 25.91
C VAL A 250 10.13 2.41 27.13
N LEU A 251 10.50 1.25 27.71
CA LEU A 251 11.46 1.18 28.82
C LEU A 251 12.85 1.69 28.42
N GLY A 252 13.32 1.41 27.20
CA GLY A 252 14.59 1.92 26.67
C GLY A 252 14.62 3.43 26.44
N SER A 253 13.45 4.04 26.19
CA SER A 253 13.29 5.49 26.03
C SER A 253 12.95 6.24 27.33
N LEU A 254 12.91 5.53 28.45
CA LEU A 254 12.47 6.06 29.74
C LEU A 254 13.53 7.00 30.35
N LYS A 255 13.16 8.27 30.49
CA LYS A 255 13.92 9.28 31.22
C LYS A 255 13.39 9.39 32.63
N GLN A 256 14.23 9.13 33.63
CA GLN A 256 13.85 9.33 35.03
C GLN A 256 14.01 10.80 35.45
N MET A 257 12.98 11.33 36.12
CA MET A 257 13.06 12.58 36.88
C MET A 257 12.51 12.32 38.28
N GLY A 258 13.40 12.16 39.26
CA GLY A 258 13.03 11.81 40.64
C GLY A 258 12.47 10.39 40.75
N ALA A 259 11.34 10.22 41.44
CA ALA A 259 10.68 8.92 41.63
C ALA A 259 9.79 8.48 40.45
N VAL A 260 9.66 9.32 39.40
CA VAL A 260 8.77 9.06 38.25
C VAL A 260 9.57 8.99 36.95
N GLY A 261 9.34 7.94 36.16
CA GLY A 261 9.91 7.76 34.83
C GLY A 261 8.96 8.26 33.74
N TYR A 262 9.48 9.05 32.80
CA TYR A 262 8.75 9.54 31.65
C TYR A 262 9.30 8.92 30.37
N ALA A 263 8.43 8.38 29.52
CA ALA A 263 8.80 7.87 28.20
C ALA A 263 7.84 8.46 27.15
N PRO A 264 8.32 8.86 25.96
CA PRO A 264 7.45 9.32 24.88
C PRO A 264 6.52 8.19 24.43
N ASN A 265 5.23 8.46 24.34
CA ASN A 265 4.23 7.47 23.92
C ASN A 265 4.41 7.13 22.43
N PRO A 266 4.68 5.86 22.06
CA PRO A 266 4.95 5.46 20.69
C PRO A 266 3.75 5.55 19.74
N ARG A 267 2.53 5.85 20.22
CA ARG A 267 1.28 5.99 19.43
C ARG A 267 0.94 4.79 18.54
N THR A 268 1.49 3.61 18.84
CA THR A 268 1.25 2.36 18.11
C THR A 268 -0.15 1.78 18.37
N GLN A 269 -0.78 2.15 19.48
CA GLN A 269 -2.09 1.67 19.89
C GLN A 269 -3.01 2.85 20.26
N ARG A 270 -4.33 2.68 20.10
CA ARG A 270 -5.30 3.66 20.62
C ARG A 270 -5.26 3.67 22.16
N ARG A 271 -5.65 4.79 22.77
CA ARG A 271 -5.75 4.92 24.23
C ARG A 271 -6.60 3.75 24.79
N ASN A 272 -6.07 3.03 25.78
CA ASN A 272 -6.68 1.85 26.43
C ASN A 272 -6.93 0.63 25.52
N GLN A 273 -6.35 0.59 24.32
CA GLN A 273 -6.40 -0.59 23.47
C GLN A 273 -5.33 -1.57 23.95
N GLN A 274 -5.73 -2.80 24.27
CA GLN A 274 -4.78 -3.89 24.45
C GLN A 274 -4.92 -4.91 23.32
N PRO A 275 -3.83 -5.33 22.68
CA PRO A 275 -3.90 -6.40 21.71
C PRO A 275 -4.39 -7.67 22.40
N PHE A 276 -5.32 -8.37 21.76
CA PHE A 276 -5.64 -9.74 22.12
C PHE A 276 -4.41 -10.59 21.77
N ALA A 277 -3.63 -10.97 22.79
CA ALA A 277 -2.83 -12.18 22.69
C ALA A 277 -3.81 -13.35 22.52
N SER A 278 -3.40 -14.35 21.76
CA SER A 278 -4.22 -15.47 21.29
C SER A 278 -5.21 -16.04 22.35
N PRO A 279 -6.30 -16.71 21.93
CA PRO A 279 -7.21 -17.42 22.85
C PRO A 279 -6.50 -18.42 23.79
N ALA A 280 -5.24 -18.76 23.51
CA ALA A 280 -4.42 -19.74 24.22
C ALA A 280 -3.77 -19.23 25.52
N TRP A 281 -3.88 -17.94 25.89
CA TRP A 281 -3.32 -17.48 27.18
C TRP A 281 -3.89 -18.25 28.39
N ARG A 282 -5.14 -18.73 28.27
CA ARG A 282 -5.79 -19.60 29.27
C ARG A 282 -5.17 -21.00 29.36
N GLN A 283 -4.61 -21.54 28.28
CA GLN A 283 -3.96 -22.86 28.27
C GLN A 283 -2.58 -22.80 28.91
N SER A 284 -1.83 -21.73 28.66
CA SER A 284 -0.57 -21.43 29.33
C SER A 284 -0.71 -21.35 30.86
N TRP A 285 -1.78 -20.70 31.36
CA TRP A 285 -2.02 -20.56 32.80
C TRP A 285 -2.64 -21.78 33.49
N ARG A 286 -3.56 -22.50 32.82
CA ARG A 286 -4.10 -23.77 33.36
C ARG A 286 -3.07 -24.89 33.41
N ASN A 287 -2.13 -24.90 32.47
CA ASN A 287 -1.04 -25.88 32.42
C ASN A 287 0.15 -25.50 33.31
N ALA A 288 0.22 -24.26 33.80
CA ALA A 288 1.21 -23.82 34.79
C ALA A 288 0.90 -24.31 36.22
N GLY A 289 -0.15 -25.11 36.40
CA GLY A 289 -0.49 -25.78 37.64
C GLY A 289 0.23 -27.12 37.81
N GLY A 290 1.56 -27.10 37.91
CA GLY A 290 2.36 -28.25 38.36
C GLY A 290 3.67 -28.43 37.58
N PRO A 291 4.79 -28.79 38.24
CA PRO A 291 6.03 -29.09 37.54
C PRO A 291 5.92 -30.48 36.92
N ALA A 292 5.62 -30.53 35.63
CA ALA A 292 5.81 -31.73 34.83
C ALA A 292 6.81 -31.38 33.73
N ASP A 293 7.94 -32.08 33.76
CA ASP A 293 8.86 -32.24 32.65
C ASP A 293 8.07 -32.52 31.37
N ASP A 294 8.22 -31.72 30.32
CA ASP A 294 8.40 -32.20 28.94
C ASP A 294 8.39 -31.02 27.93
N ASP A 295 9.47 -30.97 27.16
CA ASP A 295 9.88 -30.00 26.15
C ASP A 295 9.06 -30.03 24.85
N ASP A 296 7.72 -30.13 24.91
CA ASP A 296 6.87 -30.17 23.72
C ASP A 296 6.06 -28.87 23.57
N ASP A 297 6.73 -27.83 23.05
CA ASP A 297 6.12 -26.57 22.61
C ASP A 297 5.15 -26.83 21.43
N GLU A 298 4.07 -26.07 21.33
CA GLU A 298 3.00 -26.25 20.31
C GLU A 298 3.54 -26.11 18.85
N LEU A 299 4.73 -25.51 18.71
CA LEU A 299 5.48 -25.30 17.46
C LEU A 299 6.35 -26.50 17.01
N THR A 300 6.58 -27.50 17.86
CA THR A 300 7.44 -28.67 17.55
C THR A 300 6.68 -29.90 17.05
N ARG A 301 5.35 -29.90 17.12
CA ARG A 301 4.51 -30.99 16.57
C ARG A 301 4.76 -31.18 15.07
N GLY A 302 5.38 -32.30 14.72
CA GLY A 302 5.67 -32.71 13.33
C GLY A 302 7.11 -32.49 12.87
N ARG A 303 8.02 -32.00 13.74
CA ARG A 303 9.45 -31.83 13.40
C ARG A 303 10.27 -33.10 13.67
N PRO A 304 11.33 -33.38 12.90
CA PRO A 304 12.23 -34.49 13.19
C PRO A 304 12.99 -34.26 14.51
N LYS A 305 13.16 -35.32 15.30
CA LYS A 305 13.94 -35.28 16.56
C LYS A 305 15.43 -35.12 16.27
N PHE A 306 16.18 -34.48 17.18
CA PHE A 306 17.64 -34.41 17.14
C PHE A 306 18.31 -35.79 17.08
N ILE A 307 19.52 -35.91 16.51
CA ILE A 307 20.23 -37.20 16.38
C ILE A 307 20.40 -37.86 17.75
N SER A 308 20.83 -37.10 18.77
CA SER A 308 20.94 -37.58 20.15
C SER A 308 19.60 -38.05 20.74
N GLN A 309 18.49 -37.37 20.43
CA GLN A 309 17.14 -37.76 20.86
C GLN A 309 16.64 -38.98 20.10
N GLN A 310 16.94 -39.12 18.81
CA GLN A 310 16.64 -40.31 18.01
C GLN A 310 17.41 -41.52 18.52
N GLN A 311 18.71 -41.36 18.83
CA GLN A 311 19.54 -42.42 19.43
C GLN A 311 19.03 -42.82 20.81
N ARG A 312 18.63 -41.86 21.65
CA ARG A 312 18.02 -42.14 22.97
C ARG A 312 16.65 -42.82 22.84
N SER A 313 15.85 -42.41 21.85
CA SER A 313 14.54 -43.01 21.55
C SER A 313 14.70 -44.45 21.04
N ARG A 314 15.64 -44.70 20.12
CA ARG A 314 16.00 -46.05 19.64
C ARG A 314 16.48 -46.92 20.79
N ARG A 315 17.39 -46.42 21.62
CA ARG A 315 17.89 -47.15 22.80
C ARG A 315 16.79 -47.45 23.83
N ASN A 316 15.82 -46.54 24.00
CA ASN A 316 14.64 -46.77 24.83
C ASN A 316 13.67 -47.77 24.18
N GLN A 317 13.45 -47.73 22.86
CA GLN A 317 12.65 -48.72 22.14
C GLN A 317 13.29 -50.11 22.17
N ASP A 318 14.61 -50.20 22.06
CA ASP A 318 15.36 -51.45 22.19
C ASP A 318 15.28 -51.97 23.63
N ALA A 319 15.34 -51.10 24.64
CA ALA A 319 15.16 -51.47 26.05
C ALA A 319 13.72 -51.89 26.39
N VAL A 320 12.71 -51.27 25.76
CA VAL A 320 11.30 -51.64 25.90
C VAL A 320 11.01 -52.96 25.18
N SER A 321 11.60 -53.17 24.00
CA SER A 321 11.49 -54.43 23.25
C SER A 321 12.21 -55.59 23.95
N ALA A 322 13.36 -55.32 24.60
CA ALA A 322 14.04 -56.28 25.46
C ALA A 322 13.24 -56.61 26.74
N ARG A 323 12.49 -55.65 27.29
CA ARG A 323 11.56 -55.88 28.42
C ARG A 323 10.25 -56.56 28.02
N ALA A 324 9.79 -56.39 26.78
CA ALA A 324 8.63 -57.10 26.23
C ALA A 324 8.94 -58.58 25.97
N SER A 325 10.21 -58.90 25.68
CA SER A 325 10.70 -60.26 25.44
C SER A 325 10.77 -61.14 26.71
N SER A 326 10.62 -60.57 27.91
CA SER A 326 10.70 -61.29 29.20
C SER A 326 9.34 -61.53 29.87
N ARG A 327 8.24 -61.17 29.23
CA ARG A 327 6.87 -61.49 29.65
C ARG A 327 6.11 -62.18 28.52
N SER A 328 6.44 -63.44 28.29
CA SER A 328 5.62 -64.35 27.48
C SER A 328 4.47 -64.90 28.32
N GLY A 329 3.24 -64.56 27.94
CA GLY A 329 2.01 -65.05 28.58
C GLY A 329 0.77 -64.62 27.79
N ASP A 330 0.44 -65.45 26.81
CA ASP A 330 -0.78 -65.60 26.00
C ASP A 330 -1.22 -64.54 24.96
N PRO A 331 -1.55 -65.00 23.71
CA PRO A 331 -1.95 -64.15 22.60
C PRO A 331 -3.47 -64.17 22.40
N ALA A 332 -4.12 -63.02 22.50
CA ALA A 332 -5.42 -62.83 21.87
C ALA A 332 -5.66 -61.35 21.57
N ASP A 333 -5.86 -61.10 20.28
CA ASP A 333 -6.63 -59.98 19.73
C ASP A 333 -5.98 -58.59 19.76
N ARG A 334 -4.98 -58.39 18.89
CA ARG A 334 -4.81 -57.11 18.21
C ARG A 334 -4.49 -57.34 16.74
N SER A 335 -5.47 -56.98 15.92
CA SER A 335 -5.36 -56.84 14.48
C SER A 335 -4.13 -56.00 14.10
N THR A 336 -3.36 -56.58 13.21
CA THR A 336 -2.36 -55.93 12.36
C THR A 336 -3.03 -54.80 11.57
N ALA A 337 -2.82 -53.56 12.01
CA ALA A 337 -2.92 -52.41 11.13
C ALA A 337 -1.51 -52.16 10.58
N ASP A 338 -1.32 -52.60 9.34
CA ASP A 338 -0.13 -52.37 8.54
C ASP A 338 0.21 -50.86 8.49
N LEU A 339 1.46 -50.57 8.83
CA LEU A 339 2.14 -49.33 8.51
C LEU A 339 2.43 -49.32 7.02
N THR A 340 1.44 -48.89 6.23
CA THR A 340 1.64 -48.43 4.86
C THR A 340 1.22 -46.97 4.78
N THR A 341 2.21 -46.12 4.59
CA THR A 341 2.17 -44.88 3.80
C THR A 341 0.80 -44.45 3.25
N SER A 342 0.23 -43.43 3.89
CA SER A 342 -0.67 -42.44 3.31
C SER A 342 -0.23 -41.10 3.89
N VAL A 343 0.58 -40.31 3.18
CA VAL A 343 0.12 -39.18 2.36
C VAL A 343 -1.21 -38.63 2.89
N ASP A 344 -1.12 -37.81 3.94
CA ASP A 344 -2.24 -36.99 4.41
C ASP A 344 -2.53 -35.89 3.39
N GLN A 345 -3.38 -36.24 2.42
CA GLN A 345 -4.27 -35.28 1.80
C GLN A 345 -5.39 -34.93 2.78
N GLN A 346 -5.62 -33.63 2.95
CA GLN A 346 -6.90 -33.01 3.30
C GLN A 346 -7.43 -33.25 4.72
N GLN A 347 -6.86 -32.52 5.69
CA GLN A 347 -7.65 -31.84 6.72
C GLN A 347 -7.25 -30.37 6.79
N ALA A 348 -8.18 -29.50 6.43
CA ALA A 348 -8.04 -28.06 6.41
C ALA A 348 -7.89 -27.51 7.84
N THR A 349 -6.65 -27.34 8.29
CA THR A 349 -6.29 -26.30 9.26
C THR A 349 -6.21 -24.98 8.49
N THR A 350 -7.35 -24.32 8.28
CA THR A 350 -7.50 -23.08 7.48
C THR A 350 -6.70 -21.87 7.98
N ALA A 351 -5.87 -22.02 9.02
CA ALA A 351 -5.19 -20.91 9.69
C ALA A 351 -3.65 -20.87 9.54
N LEU A 352 -3.01 -21.90 8.97
CA LEU A 352 -1.54 -22.00 8.93
C LEU A 352 -1.00 -22.36 7.54
N ALA A 353 0.16 -21.78 7.19
CA ALA A 353 0.89 -22.12 5.96
C ALA A 353 1.38 -23.60 5.98
N PRO A 354 1.60 -24.23 4.80
CA PRO A 354 2.16 -25.58 4.70
C PRO A 354 3.51 -25.71 5.41
N SER A 355 3.77 -26.85 6.07
CA SER A 355 4.97 -27.04 6.91
C SER A 355 6.30 -26.81 6.19
N GLN A 356 6.39 -27.17 4.91
CA GLN A 356 7.58 -26.99 4.05
C GLN A 356 7.90 -25.51 3.77
N LEU A 357 6.89 -24.64 3.86
CA LEU A 357 6.98 -23.21 3.59
C LEU A 357 7.05 -22.37 4.86
N ARG A 358 7.00 -23.01 6.04
CA ARG A 358 7.16 -22.30 7.32
C ARG A 358 8.61 -21.92 7.54
N ARG A 359 8.84 -20.91 8.40
CA ARG A 359 10.19 -20.46 8.69
C ARG A 359 11.04 -21.59 9.30
N MET A 360 12.11 -21.95 8.61
CA MET A 360 13.07 -22.93 9.08
C MET A 360 13.95 -22.34 10.18
N ARG A 361 14.25 -23.13 11.21
CA ARG A 361 15.15 -22.73 12.31
C ARG A 361 16.10 -23.87 12.59
N ILE A 362 17.38 -23.54 12.71
CA ILE A 362 18.38 -24.47 13.23
C ILE A 362 18.22 -24.44 14.74
N GLU A 363 17.79 -25.56 15.31
CA GLU A 363 17.66 -25.68 16.75
C GLU A 363 19.00 -26.20 17.31
N TYR A 364 19.44 -25.62 18.43
CA TYR A 364 20.73 -25.95 19.02
C TYR A 364 20.56 -26.97 20.13
N SER A 365 21.13 -28.16 19.94
CA SER A 365 21.30 -29.15 21.00
C SER A 365 22.37 -28.68 22.00
N ARG A 366 22.47 -29.36 23.16
CA ARG A 366 23.62 -29.22 24.09
C ARG A 366 24.97 -29.50 23.40
N PHE A 367 24.95 -30.22 22.28
CA PHE A 367 26.12 -30.53 21.45
C PHE A 367 26.33 -29.56 20.27
N GLY A 368 25.54 -28.49 20.16
CA GLY A 368 25.63 -27.51 19.08
C GLY A 368 24.92 -27.95 17.79
N VAL A 369 25.32 -27.35 16.66
CA VAL A 369 24.75 -27.59 15.32
C VAL A 369 25.05 -28.99 14.79
N GLU A 370 26.12 -29.65 15.28
CA GLU A 370 26.52 -30.98 14.83
C GLU A 370 25.47 -32.08 15.10
N ASP A 371 24.52 -31.83 16.01
CA ASP A 371 23.42 -32.74 16.34
C ASP A 371 22.16 -32.51 15.46
N PHE A 372 22.18 -31.47 14.62
CA PHE A 372 21.12 -31.12 13.67
C PHE A 372 21.35 -31.83 12.33
N ASP A 373 20.35 -32.59 11.87
CA ASP A 373 20.48 -33.41 10.66
C ASP A 373 19.87 -32.72 9.43
N PHE A 374 20.73 -32.05 8.64
CA PHE A 374 20.34 -31.40 7.39
C PHE A 374 19.82 -32.38 6.32
N SER A 375 20.22 -33.67 6.37
CA SER A 375 19.84 -34.66 5.36
C SER A 375 18.34 -34.98 5.38
N LEU A 376 17.65 -34.70 6.50
CA LEU A 376 16.20 -34.86 6.63
C LEU A 376 15.42 -33.78 5.85
N TYR A 377 16.04 -32.63 5.62
CA TYR A 377 15.43 -31.47 4.97
C TYR A 377 15.77 -31.39 3.48
N ASN A 378 16.89 -32.00 3.08
CA ASN A 378 17.37 -32.00 1.71
C ASN A 378 17.82 -33.40 1.26
N GLY A 379 17.00 -34.04 0.43
CA GLY A 379 17.34 -35.30 -0.25
C GLY A 379 17.82 -35.09 -1.69
N THR A 380 18.03 -33.85 -2.12
CA THR A 380 18.40 -33.49 -3.49
C THR A 380 19.91 -33.26 -3.63
N ARG A 381 20.41 -33.19 -4.87
CA ARG A 381 21.81 -32.83 -5.16
C ARG A 381 22.10 -31.34 -4.96
N TRP A 382 21.07 -30.52 -4.77
CA TRP A 382 21.17 -29.07 -4.75
C TRP A 382 21.33 -28.58 -3.32
N SER A 383 22.29 -27.70 -3.07
CA SER A 383 22.62 -27.22 -1.73
C SER A 383 21.76 -26.03 -1.30
N GLY A 384 21.24 -26.08 -0.07
CA GLY A 384 20.56 -24.95 0.58
C GLY A 384 21.51 -24.03 1.34
N LEU A 385 21.00 -22.87 1.79
CA LEU A 385 21.76 -21.91 2.59
C LEU A 385 21.26 -21.89 4.04
N GLU A 386 22.17 -21.78 5.00
CA GLU A 386 21.79 -21.72 6.42
C GLU A 386 21.18 -20.36 6.78
N GLY A 387 20.11 -20.39 7.60
CA GLY A 387 19.30 -19.21 7.94
C GLY A 387 19.72 -18.49 9.23
N ASP A 388 20.74 -18.97 9.95
CA ASP A 388 21.18 -18.39 11.23
C ASP A 388 22.35 -17.41 11.07
N VAL A 389 22.22 -16.51 10.10
CA VAL A 389 23.20 -15.48 9.78
C VAL A 389 22.47 -14.14 9.67
N SER A 390 23.14 -13.04 10.02
CA SER A 390 22.59 -11.71 9.79
C SER A 390 22.35 -11.46 8.29
N ASN A 391 21.25 -10.79 7.96
CA ASN A 391 20.78 -10.59 6.60
C ASN A 391 20.40 -11.90 5.88
N ALA A 392 19.99 -12.94 6.60
CA ALA A 392 19.56 -14.22 6.01
C ALA A 392 18.40 -14.08 5.01
N TYR A 393 17.62 -12.99 5.06
CA TYR A 393 16.59 -12.71 4.04
C TYR A 393 17.16 -12.72 2.61
N ALA A 394 18.45 -12.38 2.44
CA ALA A 394 19.13 -12.38 1.15
C ALA A 394 19.30 -13.80 0.57
N ASN A 395 19.24 -14.86 1.38
CA ASN A 395 19.43 -16.25 0.93
C ASN A 395 18.52 -16.62 -0.23
N ALA A 396 17.23 -16.23 -0.16
CA ALA A 396 16.26 -16.50 -1.23
C ALA A 396 16.66 -15.83 -2.55
N LEU A 397 17.21 -14.61 -2.48
CA LEU A 397 17.71 -13.89 -3.66
C LEU A 397 19.01 -14.50 -4.19
N LEU A 398 19.93 -14.89 -3.31
CA LEU A 398 21.20 -15.53 -3.69
C LEU A 398 20.95 -16.86 -4.40
N GLN A 399 20.00 -17.65 -3.90
CA GLN A 399 19.55 -18.88 -4.55
C GLN A 399 18.87 -18.58 -5.89
N LEU A 400 18.01 -17.56 -5.98
CA LEU A 400 17.43 -17.13 -7.26
C LEU A 400 18.51 -16.82 -8.31
N LEU A 401 19.56 -16.08 -7.92
CA LEU A 401 20.64 -15.69 -8.83
C LEU A 401 21.59 -16.84 -9.19
N TYR A 402 21.79 -17.80 -8.27
CA TYR A 402 22.60 -18.99 -8.53
C TYR A 402 22.01 -19.85 -9.66
N PHE A 403 20.69 -20.03 -9.67
CA PHE A 403 19.99 -20.79 -10.72
C PHE A 403 19.76 -19.99 -12.02
N ALA A 404 20.16 -18.72 -12.08
CA ALA A 404 20.14 -17.93 -13.30
C ALA A 404 21.44 -18.16 -14.10
N ASP A 405 21.45 -19.17 -14.97
CA ASP A 405 22.65 -19.66 -15.68
C ASP A 405 23.53 -18.55 -16.29
N GLY A 406 22.93 -17.60 -17.00
CA GLY A 406 23.65 -16.47 -17.60
C GLY A 406 24.36 -15.60 -16.56
N PHE A 407 23.68 -15.29 -15.45
CA PHE A 407 24.25 -14.50 -14.35
C PHE A 407 25.33 -15.28 -13.60
N CYS A 408 25.05 -16.54 -13.26
CA CYS A 408 25.97 -17.42 -12.55
C CYS A 408 27.28 -17.59 -13.33
N ASN A 409 27.21 -17.80 -14.64
CA ASN A 409 28.39 -17.93 -15.51
C ASN A 409 29.24 -16.66 -15.54
N ILE A 410 28.63 -15.46 -15.59
CA ILE A 410 29.35 -14.18 -15.58
C ILE A 410 30.14 -14.03 -14.29
N VAL A 411 29.49 -14.23 -13.15
CA VAL A 411 30.07 -14.03 -11.82
C VAL A 411 31.16 -15.08 -11.54
N VAL A 412 30.91 -16.35 -11.87
CA VAL A 412 31.91 -17.41 -11.72
C VAL A 412 33.11 -17.18 -12.65
N ALA A 413 32.90 -16.69 -13.87
CA ALA A 413 33.99 -16.31 -14.77
C ALA A 413 34.81 -15.14 -14.20
N HIS A 414 34.16 -14.12 -13.64
CA HIS A 414 34.84 -13.00 -12.98
C HIS A 414 35.69 -13.46 -11.79
N SER A 415 35.21 -14.40 -10.98
CA SER A 415 35.96 -14.95 -9.84
C SER A 415 37.24 -15.72 -10.24
N ARG A 416 37.34 -16.13 -11.51
CA ARG A 416 38.53 -16.80 -12.08
C ARG A 416 39.47 -15.83 -12.79
N ASP A 417 39.06 -14.57 -12.93
CA ASP A 417 39.84 -13.56 -13.63
C ASP A 417 40.85 -12.91 -12.67
N ASP A 418 42.13 -13.16 -12.90
CA ASP A 418 43.24 -12.60 -12.10
C ASP A 418 43.34 -11.06 -12.19
N ARG A 419 42.56 -10.41 -13.06
CA ARG A 419 42.53 -8.95 -13.22
C ARG A 419 41.77 -8.22 -12.11
N CYS A 420 40.92 -8.91 -11.34
CA CYS A 420 40.22 -8.29 -10.21
C CYS A 420 41.11 -8.26 -8.96
N SER A 421 41.63 -7.09 -8.61
CA SER A 421 42.50 -6.90 -7.43
C SER A 421 41.76 -6.47 -6.16
N ASP A 422 40.45 -6.21 -6.24
CA ASP A 422 39.66 -5.74 -5.10
C ASP A 422 39.21 -6.91 -4.21
N ALA A 423 39.76 -6.96 -3.00
CA ALA A 423 39.44 -7.97 -1.99
C ALA A 423 38.01 -7.84 -1.41
N SER A 424 37.30 -6.76 -1.73
CA SER A 424 35.89 -6.51 -1.35
C SER A 424 34.93 -6.55 -2.55
N CYS A 425 35.40 -7.00 -3.72
CA CYS A 425 34.60 -7.12 -4.93
C CYS A 425 33.39 -8.04 -4.71
N LEU A 426 32.18 -7.54 -4.93
CA LEU A 426 30.95 -8.29 -4.69
C LEU A 426 30.82 -9.45 -5.68
N SER A 427 31.21 -9.23 -6.94
CA SER A 427 31.19 -10.22 -8.01
C SER A 427 32.10 -11.42 -7.71
N CYS A 428 33.30 -11.20 -7.15
CA CYS A 428 34.16 -12.30 -6.72
C CYS A 428 33.54 -13.14 -5.59
N HIS A 429 32.96 -12.49 -4.58
CA HIS A 429 32.36 -13.17 -3.43
C HIS A 429 31.10 -13.97 -3.81
N LEU A 430 30.30 -13.44 -4.73
CA LEU A 430 29.19 -14.19 -5.32
C LEU A 430 29.70 -15.42 -6.09
N GLY A 431 30.81 -15.29 -6.82
CA GLY A 431 31.40 -16.39 -7.57
C GLY A 431 31.94 -17.50 -6.66
N PHE A 432 32.58 -17.14 -5.55
CA PHE A 432 33.01 -18.10 -4.52
C PHE A 432 31.82 -18.82 -3.88
N LEU A 433 30.74 -18.09 -3.57
CA LEU A 433 29.50 -18.66 -3.03
C LEU A 433 28.87 -19.64 -4.02
N PHE A 434 28.71 -19.26 -5.29
CA PHE A 434 28.11 -20.12 -6.31
C PHE A 434 28.97 -21.35 -6.60
N ARG A 435 30.29 -21.20 -6.56
CA ARG A 435 31.20 -22.35 -6.69
C ARG A 435 31.05 -23.32 -5.51
N MET A 436 30.99 -22.79 -4.29
CA MET A 436 30.75 -23.59 -3.09
C MET A 436 29.40 -24.33 -3.17
N LEU A 437 28.32 -23.66 -3.59
CA LEU A 437 27.00 -24.29 -3.79
C LEU A 437 27.04 -25.40 -4.85
N SER A 438 27.85 -25.23 -5.91
CA SER A 438 28.00 -26.26 -6.94
C SER A 438 28.80 -27.48 -6.48
N ASP A 439 29.79 -27.28 -5.62
CA ASP A 439 30.69 -28.34 -5.15
C ASP A 439 30.13 -29.08 -3.92
N ALA A 440 29.19 -28.50 -3.18
CA ALA A 440 28.63 -29.04 -1.94
C ALA A 440 27.66 -30.23 -2.10
N ASN A 441 27.13 -30.48 -3.31
CA ASN A 441 26.34 -31.66 -3.68
C ASN A 441 25.26 -32.08 -2.63
N GLY A 442 24.45 -31.12 -2.17
CA GLY A 442 23.35 -31.34 -1.22
C GLY A 442 23.65 -30.97 0.22
N ALA A 443 24.92 -30.76 0.59
CA ALA A 443 25.27 -30.23 1.92
C ALA A 443 24.83 -28.76 2.09
N SER A 444 24.49 -28.37 3.31
CA SER A 444 24.17 -26.97 3.64
C SER A 444 25.41 -26.07 3.50
N CYS A 445 25.20 -24.83 3.06
CA CYS A 445 26.25 -23.85 2.85
C CYS A 445 25.97 -22.56 3.64
N HIS A 446 27.02 -21.79 3.94
CA HIS A 446 26.92 -20.52 4.64
C HIS A 446 27.26 -19.34 3.72
N ALA A 447 26.37 -18.35 3.62
CA ALA A 447 26.62 -17.12 2.87
C ALA A 447 27.28 -16.00 3.70
N SER A 448 27.73 -16.28 4.92
CA SER A 448 28.17 -15.27 5.91
C SER A 448 29.29 -14.35 5.42
N LEU A 449 30.25 -14.87 4.63
CA LEU A 449 31.32 -14.05 4.07
C LEU A 449 30.78 -13.00 3.08
N LEU A 450 29.91 -13.42 2.16
CA LEU A 450 29.29 -12.52 1.19
C LEU A 450 28.41 -11.48 1.89
N LEU A 451 27.60 -11.91 2.88
CA LEU A 451 26.71 -11.02 3.62
C LEU A 451 27.49 -10.01 4.47
N ARG A 452 28.66 -10.39 4.97
CA ARG A 452 29.58 -9.46 5.65
C ARG A 452 30.13 -8.41 4.69
N VAL A 453 30.62 -8.83 3.52
CA VAL A 453 31.11 -7.91 2.48
C VAL A 453 29.99 -6.96 2.06
N LEU A 454 28.76 -7.46 1.89
CA LEU A 454 27.59 -6.63 1.60
C LEU A 454 27.33 -5.60 2.72
N ALA A 455 27.44 -6.00 3.99
CA ALA A 455 27.22 -5.12 5.13
C ALA A 455 28.31 -4.05 5.33
N GLU A 456 29.54 -4.34 4.91
CA GLU A 456 30.68 -3.40 4.98
C GLU A 456 30.60 -2.31 3.89
N ARG A 457 29.76 -2.48 2.86
CA ARG A 457 29.63 -1.51 1.78
C ARG A 457 28.78 -0.29 2.16
N PRO A 458 29.29 0.94 1.97
CA PRO A 458 28.55 2.15 2.32
C PRO A 458 27.33 2.35 1.43
N GLU A 459 27.35 1.89 0.17
CA GLU A 459 26.19 2.00 -0.73
C GLU A 459 25.02 1.13 -0.29
N ALA A 460 25.30 -0.07 0.25
CA ALA A 460 24.27 -0.96 0.76
C ALA A 460 23.63 -0.42 2.04
N ALA A 461 24.43 0.20 2.92
CA ALA A 461 23.94 0.90 4.10
C ALA A 461 23.09 2.13 3.73
N ALA A 462 23.53 2.92 2.74
CA ALA A 462 22.79 4.11 2.26
C ALA A 462 21.43 3.78 1.65
N LEU A 463 21.30 2.59 1.03
CA LEU A 463 20.04 2.08 0.47
C LEU A 463 19.18 1.33 1.50
N ALA A 464 19.59 1.30 2.78
CA ALA A 464 18.90 0.60 3.86
C ALA A 464 18.62 -0.89 3.56
N LEU A 465 19.60 -1.58 2.96
CA LEU A 465 19.50 -3.00 2.60
C LEU A 465 19.84 -3.96 3.75
N LEU A 466 20.21 -3.46 4.92
CA LEU A 466 20.74 -4.26 6.02
C LEU A 466 19.74 -4.38 7.17
N GLU A 467 19.77 -5.53 7.84
CA GLU A 467 19.12 -5.75 9.13
C GLU A 467 19.87 -5.00 10.26
N ASP A 468 19.13 -4.64 11.30
CA ASP A 468 19.68 -4.09 12.53
C ASP A 468 20.28 -5.18 13.43
N ALA A 469 20.86 -4.77 14.57
CA ALA A 469 21.49 -5.70 15.52
C ALA A 469 20.50 -6.72 16.12
N ASP A 470 19.20 -6.44 16.06
CA ASP A 470 18.13 -7.30 16.57
C ASP A 470 17.55 -8.20 15.46
N GLY A 471 18.14 -8.20 14.25
CA GLY A 471 17.70 -9.01 13.12
C GLY A 471 16.40 -8.52 12.48
N ASN A 472 16.07 -7.23 12.64
CA ASN A 472 14.91 -6.59 12.03
C ASN A 472 15.34 -5.67 10.87
N PRO A 473 14.49 -5.46 9.85
CA PRO A 473 14.79 -4.51 8.79
C PRO A 473 14.92 -3.07 9.33
N ALA A 474 16.02 -2.38 9.00
CA ALA A 474 16.37 -1.07 9.56
C ALA A 474 15.28 0.02 9.43
N THR A 475 14.38 -0.10 8.45
CA THR A 475 13.32 0.89 8.16
C THR A 475 11.89 0.36 8.34
N ALA A 476 11.70 -0.77 9.03
CA ALA A 476 10.43 -1.50 9.10
C ALA A 476 9.84 -1.86 7.71
N THR A 477 10.71 -1.90 6.70
CA THR A 477 10.39 -2.30 5.33
C THR A 477 10.13 -3.80 5.27
N PRO A 478 9.08 -4.27 4.57
CA PRO A 478 8.87 -5.70 4.35
C PRO A 478 10.08 -6.34 3.66
N TYR A 479 10.45 -7.56 4.06
CA TYR A 479 11.53 -8.34 3.45
C TYR A 479 11.33 -8.54 1.95
N ALA A 480 10.08 -8.63 1.49
CA ALA A 480 9.76 -8.67 0.06
C ALA A 480 10.27 -7.44 -0.70
N VAL A 481 10.17 -6.24 -0.10
CA VAL A 481 10.66 -4.99 -0.70
C VAL A 481 12.18 -4.91 -0.60
N LEU A 482 12.75 -5.33 0.53
CA LEU A 482 14.20 -5.39 0.71
C LEU A 482 14.86 -6.30 -0.33
N ALA A 483 14.30 -7.47 -0.61
CA ALA A 483 14.80 -8.36 -1.65
C ALA A 483 14.75 -7.73 -3.04
N GLN A 484 13.71 -6.95 -3.37
CA GLN A 484 13.62 -6.23 -4.65
C GLN A 484 14.66 -5.11 -4.77
N HIS A 485 14.96 -4.41 -3.68
CA HIS A 485 16.02 -3.40 -3.67
C HIS A 485 17.39 -4.07 -3.76
N LEU A 486 17.61 -5.16 -3.02
CA LEU A 486 18.85 -5.92 -3.05
C LEU A 486 19.11 -6.54 -4.43
N LEU A 487 18.09 -7.06 -5.10
CA LEU A 487 18.19 -7.54 -6.49
C LEU A 487 18.74 -6.45 -7.41
N ARG A 488 18.12 -5.26 -7.40
CA ARG A 488 18.59 -4.14 -8.24
C ARG A 488 20.03 -3.77 -7.92
N PHE A 489 20.36 -3.65 -6.64
CA PHE A 489 21.70 -3.32 -6.18
C PHE A 489 22.72 -4.35 -6.67
N VAL A 490 22.47 -5.65 -6.47
CA VAL A 490 23.40 -6.71 -6.88
C VAL A 490 23.59 -6.72 -8.39
N LEU A 491 22.51 -6.63 -9.18
CA LEU A 491 22.61 -6.61 -10.64
C LEU A 491 23.38 -5.38 -11.16
N GLU A 492 23.13 -4.20 -10.56
CA GLU A 492 23.83 -2.96 -10.90
C GLU A 492 25.32 -3.02 -10.52
N GLN A 493 25.64 -3.52 -9.33
CA GLN A 493 27.03 -3.66 -8.89
C GLN A 493 27.80 -4.67 -9.75
N VAL A 494 27.21 -5.83 -10.06
CA VAL A 494 27.84 -6.82 -10.95
C VAL A 494 28.04 -6.23 -12.34
N ALA A 495 27.07 -5.47 -12.89
CA ALA A 495 27.25 -4.80 -14.17
C ALA A 495 28.39 -3.75 -14.14
N ASN A 496 28.59 -3.06 -13.02
CA ASN A 496 29.64 -2.06 -12.83
C ASN A 496 31.04 -2.68 -12.61
N GLU A 497 31.11 -3.81 -11.90
CA GLU A 497 32.35 -4.53 -11.60
C GLU A 497 32.80 -5.40 -12.80
N CYS A 498 31.87 -5.97 -13.56
CA CYS A 498 32.12 -6.81 -14.72
C CYS A 498 32.19 -6.02 -16.05
N LYS A 499 32.63 -4.76 -16.06
CA LYS A 499 32.75 -3.91 -17.28
C LYS A 499 33.66 -4.55 -18.34
N LEU A 500 33.11 -5.48 -19.12
CA LEU A 500 33.83 -6.29 -20.10
C LEU A 500 33.62 -5.76 -21.54
N THR A 501 32.57 -4.98 -21.82
CA THR A 501 32.33 -4.35 -23.14
C THR A 501 31.54 -3.02 -23.01
N SER A 502 31.25 -2.33 -24.13
CA SER A 502 30.48 -1.06 -24.10
C SER A 502 29.00 -1.23 -23.73
N GLU A 503 28.48 -2.45 -23.74
CA GLU A 503 27.13 -2.78 -23.27
C GLU A 503 27.21 -3.70 -22.04
N PRO A 504 26.43 -3.42 -20.98
CA PRO A 504 26.44 -4.26 -19.78
C PRO A 504 25.85 -5.65 -20.11
N PRO A 505 26.45 -6.73 -19.61
CA PRO A 505 26.01 -8.10 -19.92
C PRO A 505 24.66 -8.46 -19.27
N ILE A 506 24.18 -7.62 -18.35
CA ILE A 506 22.97 -7.82 -17.57
C ILE A 506 22.16 -6.52 -17.61
N GLY A 507 20.83 -6.65 -17.64
CA GLY A 507 19.89 -5.53 -17.75
C GLY A 507 19.48 -5.26 -19.19
N PHE A 508 18.67 -4.22 -19.37
CA PHE A 508 18.13 -3.83 -20.66
C PHE A 508 18.08 -2.30 -20.79
N ALA A 509 18.24 -1.80 -22.01
CA ALA A 509 18.22 -0.38 -22.29
C ALA A 509 16.79 0.17 -22.28
N GLN A 510 16.59 1.26 -21.53
CA GLN A 510 15.33 1.99 -21.43
C GLN A 510 15.50 3.43 -21.88
N ARG A 511 14.69 3.84 -22.86
CA ARG A 511 14.58 5.21 -23.36
C ARG A 511 13.49 5.94 -22.59
N THR A 512 13.85 7.06 -22.00
CA THR A 512 12.95 7.97 -21.27
C THR A 512 12.80 9.24 -22.07
N HIS A 513 11.59 9.51 -22.54
CA HIS A 513 11.21 10.69 -23.30
C HIS A 513 10.29 11.56 -22.46
N THR A 514 10.75 12.75 -22.08
CA THR A 514 10.00 13.69 -21.24
C THR A 514 9.59 14.90 -22.05
N VAL A 515 8.29 15.18 -22.13
CA VAL A 515 7.71 16.31 -22.89
C VAL A 515 6.94 17.23 -21.97
N CYS A 516 7.15 18.54 -22.13
CA CYS A 516 6.31 19.58 -21.53
C CYS A 516 5.08 19.82 -22.42
N PRO A 517 3.85 19.53 -21.97
CA PRO A 517 2.64 19.75 -22.76
C PRO A 517 2.36 21.24 -23.03
N ALA A 518 2.86 22.14 -22.18
CA ALA A 518 2.58 23.58 -22.27
C ALA A 518 3.42 24.30 -23.34
N CYS A 519 4.67 23.90 -23.56
CA CYS A 519 5.59 24.56 -24.50
C CYS A 519 6.24 23.63 -25.52
N GLY A 520 5.99 22.32 -25.45
CA GLY A 520 6.57 21.33 -26.37
C GLY A 520 8.06 21.03 -26.15
N THR A 521 8.72 21.58 -25.12
CA THR A 521 10.10 21.20 -24.80
C THR A 521 10.17 19.71 -24.48
N ALA A 522 10.99 18.98 -25.25
CA ALA A 522 11.22 17.56 -25.07
C ALA A 522 12.69 17.32 -24.66
N ALA A 523 12.89 16.35 -23.77
CA ALA A 523 14.21 15.86 -23.38
C ALA A 523 14.20 14.34 -23.44
N GLU A 524 15.32 13.77 -23.87
CA GLU A 524 15.43 12.34 -24.06
C GLU A 524 16.72 11.82 -23.44
N ARG A 525 16.61 10.69 -22.74
CA ARG A 525 17.75 10.01 -22.14
C ARG A 525 17.59 8.51 -22.24
N THR A 526 18.71 7.80 -22.36
CA THR A 526 18.77 6.34 -22.30
C THR A 526 19.49 5.93 -21.03
N ALA A 527 18.96 4.92 -20.34
CA ALA A 527 19.55 4.34 -19.14
C ALA A 527 19.40 2.81 -19.16
N HIS A 528 20.30 2.10 -18.48
CA HIS A 528 20.14 0.67 -18.25
C HIS A 528 19.31 0.41 -17.00
N VAL A 529 18.38 -0.54 -17.11
CA VAL A 529 17.49 -0.96 -16.03
C VAL A 529 17.65 -2.45 -15.82
N PHE A 530 17.62 -2.88 -14.55
CA PHE A 530 17.91 -4.26 -14.14
C PHE A 530 16.67 -5.04 -13.70
N ALA A 531 15.56 -4.36 -13.38
CA ALA A 531 14.29 -4.96 -13.03
C ALA A 531 13.13 -4.02 -13.38
N ALA A 532 11.99 -4.58 -13.78
CA ALA A 532 10.76 -3.82 -14.04
C ALA A 532 9.75 -4.04 -12.91
N ASP A 533 9.09 -2.95 -12.48
CA ASP A 533 8.04 -3.01 -11.45
C ASP A 533 6.68 -3.22 -12.09
N LEU A 534 5.99 -4.28 -11.68
CA LEU A 534 4.61 -4.50 -12.05
C LEU A 534 3.70 -3.49 -11.34
N GLU A 535 2.63 -3.09 -12.01
CA GLU A 535 1.56 -2.34 -11.37
C GLU A 535 0.53 -3.29 -10.76
N PRO A 536 -0.09 -2.91 -9.64
CA PRO A 536 -1.14 -3.72 -9.06
C PRO A 536 -2.35 -3.84 -10.02
N PRO A 537 -2.98 -5.03 -10.11
CA PRO A 537 -4.17 -5.24 -10.92
C PRO A 537 -5.36 -4.49 -10.29
N GLN A 538 -5.68 -3.31 -10.85
CA GLN A 538 -6.80 -2.41 -10.53
C GLN A 538 -6.95 -1.97 -9.05
N GLY A 539 -7.04 -0.65 -8.83
CA GLY A 539 -7.64 -0.08 -7.60
C GLY A 539 -6.74 0.18 -6.38
N SER A 540 -5.54 -0.39 -6.26
CA SER A 540 -4.67 -0.13 -5.08
C SER A 540 -3.58 0.94 -5.29
N ALA A 541 -3.43 1.47 -6.51
CA ALA A 541 -2.48 2.55 -6.83
C ALA A 541 -2.71 3.84 -6.00
N ALA A 542 -3.86 3.96 -5.34
CA ALA A 542 -4.18 5.05 -4.42
C ALA A 542 -3.22 5.11 -3.22
N LEU A 543 -2.73 3.98 -2.71
CA LEU A 543 -1.97 3.94 -1.45
C LEU A 543 -0.45 4.06 -1.66
N ALA A 544 0.11 3.47 -2.72
CA ALA A 544 1.52 3.60 -3.07
C ALA A 544 1.91 5.04 -3.45
N SER A 545 1.01 5.79 -4.13
CA SER A 545 1.22 7.22 -4.40
C SER A 545 1.13 8.09 -3.13
N LEU A 546 0.39 7.64 -2.10
CA LEU A 546 0.30 8.31 -0.80
C LEU A 546 1.56 8.10 0.05
N LEU A 547 2.20 6.94 -0.04
CA LEU A 547 3.39 6.59 0.74
C LEU A 547 4.70 7.19 0.16
N ALA A 548 4.72 7.55 -1.12
CA ALA A 548 5.90 8.10 -1.79
C ALA A 548 6.12 9.63 -1.55
N GLY A 549 5.43 10.24 -0.59
CA GLY A 549 5.70 11.63 -0.15
C GLY A 549 5.46 12.73 -1.20
N GLY A 550 4.87 12.40 -2.34
CA GLY A 550 4.47 13.37 -3.36
C GLY A 550 3.06 13.85 -3.10
N ALA A 551 2.82 15.16 -3.13
CA ALA A 551 1.50 15.78 -3.18
C ALA A 551 0.75 15.48 -4.51
N ALA A 552 0.75 14.23 -4.96
CA ALA A 552 -0.05 13.75 -6.06
C ALA A 552 -1.49 13.59 -5.54
N SER A 553 -2.27 14.63 -5.81
CA SER A 553 -3.71 14.70 -5.57
C SER A 553 -4.41 13.37 -5.83
N VAL A 554 -5.14 12.88 -4.82
CA VAL A 554 -6.10 11.76 -4.83
C VAL A 554 -7.13 11.85 -5.99
N ARG A 555 -7.19 12.98 -6.71
CA ARG A 555 -8.13 13.23 -7.82
C ARG A 555 -7.81 12.54 -9.15
N ARG A 556 -6.78 11.70 -9.25
CA ARG A 556 -6.41 11.03 -10.52
C ARG A 556 -6.73 9.54 -10.62
N ALA A 557 -7.29 8.92 -9.59
CA ALA A 557 -7.76 7.54 -9.71
C ALA A 557 -9.03 7.39 -10.59
N ASP A 558 -9.66 8.51 -10.98
CA ASP A 558 -10.96 8.48 -11.69
C ASP A 558 -10.92 8.87 -13.19
N THR A 559 -9.74 9.04 -13.79
CA THR A 559 -9.64 9.35 -15.24
C THR A 559 -8.84 8.31 -15.99
N GLN A 560 -9.41 7.11 -16.06
CA GLN A 560 -9.50 6.27 -17.25
C GLN A 560 -10.17 4.97 -16.80
N ARG A 561 -11.44 4.79 -17.17
CA ARG A 561 -12.07 3.47 -17.20
C ARG A 561 -11.25 2.58 -18.15
N ALA A 562 -10.20 1.96 -17.64
CA ALA A 562 -9.66 0.75 -18.22
C ALA A 562 -10.69 -0.34 -17.92
N SER A 563 -11.11 -1.06 -18.96
CA SER A 563 -12.10 -2.13 -18.99
C SER A 563 -12.29 -2.92 -17.68
N ASP A 564 -13.55 -3.25 -17.36
CA ASP A 564 -14.03 -4.20 -16.32
C ASP A 564 -13.47 -5.63 -16.44
N GLN A 565 -12.35 -5.85 -17.13
CA GLN A 565 -11.67 -7.14 -17.23
C GLN A 565 -10.52 -7.20 -16.22
N PRO A 566 -10.39 -8.28 -15.43
CA PRO A 566 -9.22 -8.50 -14.59
C PRO A 566 -7.97 -8.42 -15.48
N ALA A 567 -6.99 -7.61 -15.06
CA ALA A 567 -5.79 -7.40 -15.84
C ALA A 567 -5.03 -8.73 -15.97
N ASP A 568 -4.92 -9.25 -17.19
CA ASP A 568 -4.11 -10.42 -17.50
C ASP A 568 -2.62 -10.14 -17.25
N PHE A 569 -1.85 -11.14 -16.83
CA PHE A 569 -0.44 -10.97 -16.44
C PHE A 569 0.41 -10.35 -17.56
N LEU A 570 0.19 -10.78 -18.81
CA LEU A 570 0.91 -10.25 -19.97
C LEU A 570 0.64 -8.75 -20.20
N SER A 571 -0.58 -8.30 -19.87
CA SER A 571 -0.93 -6.88 -19.93
C SER A 571 -0.19 -6.05 -18.85
N LEU A 572 0.05 -6.64 -17.67
CA LEU A 572 0.82 -6.01 -16.60
C LEU A 572 2.30 -5.91 -16.96
N VAL A 573 2.88 -6.95 -17.55
CA VAL A 573 4.27 -6.94 -18.05
C VAL A 573 4.43 -5.88 -19.15
N SER A 574 3.52 -5.84 -20.12
CA SER A 574 3.57 -4.86 -21.21
C SER A 574 3.53 -3.42 -20.67
N ARG A 575 2.71 -3.17 -19.65
CA ARG A 575 2.61 -1.85 -19.00
C ARG A 575 3.84 -1.50 -18.16
N ALA A 576 4.43 -2.48 -17.47
CA ALA A 576 5.66 -2.30 -16.70
C ALA A 576 6.85 -1.92 -17.60
N LEU A 577 6.91 -2.48 -18.82
CA LEU A 577 7.96 -2.19 -19.81
C LEU A 577 7.72 -0.92 -20.64
N ALA A 578 6.48 -0.43 -20.69
CA ALA A 578 6.08 0.78 -21.41
C ALA A 578 5.21 1.68 -20.50
N ARG A 579 5.86 2.47 -19.64
CA ARG A 579 5.22 3.27 -18.59
C ARG A 579 5.20 4.76 -18.94
N SER A 580 4.03 5.39 -18.85
CA SER A 580 3.86 6.84 -18.99
C SER A 580 3.49 7.48 -17.64
N ASP A 581 4.38 8.30 -17.08
CA ASP A 581 4.16 9.03 -15.83
C ASP A 581 3.94 10.53 -16.09
N THR A 582 3.12 11.20 -15.28
CA THR A 582 3.05 12.67 -15.26
C THR A 582 3.52 13.21 -13.93
N THR A 583 4.57 14.02 -13.92
CA THR A 583 5.17 14.56 -12.68
C THR A 583 5.29 16.07 -12.76
N ARG A 584 5.10 16.77 -11.63
CA ARG A 584 5.31 18.21 -11.55
C ARG A 584 6.81 18.48 -11.40
N ALA A 585 7.42 19.08 -12.41
CA ALA A 585 8.85 19.35 -12.45
C ALA A 585 9.15 20.71 -13.10
N TRP A 586 10.34 21.24 -12.85
CA TRP A 586 10.77 22.51 -13.44
C TRP A 586 11.01 22.34 -14.95
N CYS A 587 10.32 23.15 -15.77
CA CYS A 587 10.54 23.18 -17.21
C CYS A 587 11.52 24.30 -17.57
N ALA A 588 12.61 23.97 -18.27
CA ALA A 588 13.58 24.96 -18.74
C ALA A 588 12.99 25.94 -19.79
N GLY A 589 12.06 25.47 -20.64
CA GLY A 589 11.37 26.29 -21.64
C GLY A 589 10.38 27.28 -21.02
N CYS A 590 9.49 26.80 -20.14
CA CYS A 590 8.50 27.66 -19.46
C CYS A 590 9.06 28.44 -18.26
N ARG A 591 10.29 28.14 -17.83
CA ARG A 591 10.94 28.69 -16.61
C ARG A 591 10.02 28.67 -15.39
N SER A 592 9.24 27.61 -15.26
CA SER A 592 8.24 27.41 -14.20
C SER A 592 7.98 25.92 -13.99
N PHE A 593 7.41 25.57 -12.84
CA PHE A 593 6.98 24.21 -12.56
C PHE A 593 5.77 23.85 -13.43
N GLN A 594 5.94 22.85 -14.29
CA GLN A 594 4.91 22.34 -15.19
C GLN A 594 4.66 20.86 -14.92
N LEU A 595 3.50 20.37 -15.36
CA LEU A 595 3.22 18.94 -15.35
C LEU A 595 3.87 18.30 -16.58
N LEU A 596 5.05 17.70 -16.41
CA LEU A 596 5.77 17.03 -17.48
C LEU A 596 5.23 15.62 -17.68
N ARG A 597 5.06 15.20 -18.93
CA ARG A 597 4.76 13.82 -19.30
C ARG A 597 6.07 13.11 -19.58
N THR A 598 6.31 11.98 -18.93
CA THR A 598 7.51 11.16 -19.09
C THR A 598 7.12 9.77 -19.54
N ASP A 599 7.44 9.42 -20.78
CA ASP A 599 7.21 8.09 -21.35
C ASP A 599 8.52 7.29 -21.27
N LYS A 600 8.48 6.13 -20.64
CA LYS A 600 9.60 5.19 -20.46
C LYS A 600 9.30 3.92 -21.24
N ARG A 601 10.22 3.51 -22.11
CA ARG A 601 10.09 2.29 -22.92
C ARG A 601 11.42 1.59 -23.09
N ILE A 602 11.42 0.26 -23.08
CA ILE A 602 12.61 -0.50 -23.43
C ILE A 602 12.86 -0.38 -24.94
N THR A 603 14.13 -0.34 -25.34
CA THR A 603 14.55 -0.21 -26.76
C THR A 603 15.02 -1.51 -27.37
N ALA A 604 15.37 -2.48 -26.53
CA ALA A 604 15.83 -3.80 -26.93
C ALA A 604 15.31 -4.84 -25.92
N PRO A 605 15.08 -6.09 -26.35
CA PRO A 605 14.75 -7.18 -25.43
C PRO A 605 15.93 -7.44 -24.47
N PRO A 606 15.66 -7.93 -23.25
CA PRO A 606 16.71 -8.30 -22.31
C PRO A 606 17.64 -9.37 -22.87
N ALA A 607 18.96 -9.18 -22.75
CA ALA A 607 19.97 -10.06 -23.34
C ALA A 607 20.12 -11.43 -22.63
N GLY A 608 19.46 -11.64 -21.48
CA GLY A 608 19.52 -12.91 -20.77
C GLY A 608 18.38 -13.11 -19.77
N ILE A 609 18.21 -12.18 -18.83
CA ILE A 609 17.18 -12.26 -17.79
C ILE A 609 16.28 -11.03 -17.78
N LEU A 610 15.00 -11.24 -17.48
CA LEU A 610 14.01 -10.23 -17.16
C LEU A 610 13.53 -10.45 -15.72
N ALA A 611 13.92 -9.55 -14.82
CA ALA A 611 13.39 -9.55 -13.46
C ALA A 611 12.15 -8.65 -13.35
N LEU A 612 11.07 -9.21 -12.82
CA LEU A 612 9.79 -8.55 -12.58
C LEU A 612 9.54 -8.48 -11.07
N ASN A 613 9.37 -7.27 -10.55
CA ASN A 613 9.09 -7.04 -9.13
C ASN A 613 7.59 -6.85 -8.91
N PHE A 614 7.06 -7.55 -7.92
CA PHE A 614 5.67 -7.46 -7.51
C PHE A 614 5.53 -6.47 -6.34
N PRO A 615 4.79 -5.36 -6.48
CA PRO A 615 4.55 -4.50 -5.33
C PRO A 615 3.87 -5.29 -4.21
N VAL A 616 4.27 -5.01 -2.97
CA VAL A 616 3.65 -5.59 -1.78
C VAL A 616 2.25 -4.98 -1.63
N LEU A 617 1.24 -5.84 -1.60
CA LEU A 617 -0.16 -5.47 -1.48
C LEU A 617 -0.76 -6.14 -0.25
N ASP A 618 -1.72 -5.48 0.38
CA ASP A 618 -2.54 -6.06 1.45
C ASP A 618 -3.50 -7.14 0.89
N ALA A 619 -3.81 -7.07 -0.40
CA ALA A 619 -4.62 -8.06 -1.11
C ALA A 619 -3.73 -9.08 -1.84
N ALA A 620 -4.16 -10.35 -1.86
CA ALA A 620 -3.45 -11.41 -2.56
C ALA A 620 -3.49 -11.20 -4.08
N TRP A 621 -2.36 -11.50 -4.73
CA TRP A 621 -2.28 -11.58 -6.18
C TRP A 621 -3.10 -12.78 -6.67
N GLN A 622 -4.28 -12.53 -7.24
CA GLN A 622 -5.15 -13.57 -7.81
C GLN A 622 -4.86 -13.75 -9.31
N LEU A 623 -3.66 -14.22 -9.66
CA LEU A 623 -3.28 -14.47 -11.05
C LEU A 623 -2.37 -15.70 -11.18
N SER A 624 -2.29 -16.27 -12.38
CA SER A 624 -1.31 -17.32 -12.69
C SER A 624 -0.14 -16.74 -13.47
N LEU A 625 1.08 -17.15 -13.12
CA LEU A 625 2.27 -16.82 -13.89
C LEU A 625 2.38 -17.72 -15.12
N PRO A 626 2.48 -17.18 -16.35
CA PRO A 626 2.72 -18.00 -17.53
C PRO A 626 4.12 -18.61 -17.50
N ASN A 627 4.25 -19.88 -17.88
CA ASN A 627 5.57 -20.52 -17.97
C ASN A 627 6.43 -19.90 -19.08
N GLU A 628 5.81 -19.54 -20.19
CA GLU A 628 6.48 -18.97 -21.35
C GLU A 628 5.62 -17.87 -21.96
N PHE A 629 6.27 -16.83 -22.45
CA PHE A 629 5.64 -15.78 -23.26
C PHE A 629 6.67 -15.17 -24.21
N ASP A 630 6.20 -14.59 -25.31
CA ASP A 630 7.06 -13.94 -26.29
C ASP A 630 7.06 -12.42 -26.04
N LEU A 631 8.24 -11.80 -26.03
CA LEU A 631 8.42 -10.35 -25.99
C LEU A 631 8.65 -9.81 -27.39
N GLU A 632 7.75 -8.94 -27.84
CA GLU A 632 7.87 -8.22 -29.10
C GLU A 632 8.33 -6.77 -28.83
N VAL A 633 9.46 -6.38 -29.42
CA VAL A 633 10.02 -5.02 -29.34
C VAL A 633 10.02 -4.41 -30.73
N SER A 634 9.23 -3.36 -30.95
CA SER A 634 9.15 -2.67 -32.25
C SER A 634 10.32 -1.71 -32.45
N ALA A 635 10.97 -1.76 -33.62
CA ALA A 635 12.09 -0.90 -33.98
C ALA A 635 11.67 0.55 -34.33
N ASP A 636 10.44 0.75 -34.80
CA ASP A 636 9.99 2.01 -35.45
C ASP A 636 9.39 3.05 -34.49
N GLY A 637 9.43 2.81 -33.17
CA GLY A 637 9.07 3.82 -32.18
C GLY A 637 7.58 4.16 -32.02
N ASP A 638 6.70 3.63 -32.89
CA ASP A 638 5.24 3.85 -32.85
C ASP A 638 4.44 2.70 -32.21
N CYS A 639 5.01 1.50 -32.06
CA CYS A 639 4.38 0.37 -31.35
C CYS A 639 5.08 0.06 -30.01
N PRO A 640 4.32 -0.06 -28.89
CA PRO A 640 4.90 -0.35 -27.58
C PRO A 640 5.42 -1.78 -27.49
N VAL A 641 6.29 -2.02 -26.51
CA VAL A 641 6.74 -3.37 -26.13
C VAL A 641 5.54 -4.16 -25.64
N ARG A 642 5.36 -5.37 -26.18
CA ARG A 642 4.23 -6.24 -25.85
C ARG A 642 4.73 -7.60 -25.40
N ALA A 643 4.21 -8.03 -24.26
CA ALA A 643 4.26 -9.43 -23.86
C ALA A 643 3.03 -10.12 -24.47
N LEU A 644 3.28 -11.18 -25.24
CA LEU A 644 2.28 -11.90 -26.01
C LEU A 644 2.33 -13.39 -25.66
N PRO A 645 1.20 -14.11 -25.82
CA PRO A 645 1.23 -15.56 -25.82
C PRO A 645 2.23 -16.10 -26.87
N PRO A 646 2.82 -17.28 -26.65
CA PRO A 646 3.81 -17.83 -27.56
C PRO A 646 3.28 -17.96 -29.00
N GLY A 647 3.98 -17.37 -29.97
CA GLY A 647 3.69 -17.50 -31.40
C GLY A 647 2.65 -16.52 -31.97
N GLU A 648 2.15 -15.55 -31.19
CA GLU A 648 1.12 -14.59 -31.66
C GLU A 648 1.67 -13.23 -32.15
N GLY A 649 3.00 -13.02 -32.18
CA GLY A 649 3.59 -11.76 -32.63
C GLY A 649 3.85 -11.68 -34.14
N THR A 650 4.02 -10.48 -34.66
CA THR A 650 4.24 -10.20 -36.11
C THR A 650 5.65 -9.70 -36.44
N GLY A 651 6.43 -9.30 -35.43
CA GLY A 651 7.80 -8.79 -35.54
C GLY A 651 8.85 -9.65 -34.82
N GLN A 652 10.01 -9.04 -34.54
CA GLN A 652 11.12 -9.71 -33.85
C GLN A 652 10.73 -10.02 -32.39
N GLN A 653 10.74 -11.31 -32.07
CA GLN A 653 10.30 -11.85 -30.79
C GLN A 653 11.45 -12.50 -30.03
N CYS A 654 11.43 -12.36 -28.72
CA CYS A 654 12.31 -13.10 -27.82
C CYS A 654 11.45 -13.93 -26.86
N ARG A 655 11.63 -15.25 -26.88
CA ARG A 655 10.89 -16.15 -26.00
C ARG A 655 11.48 -16.13 -24.60
N MET A 656 10.65 -15.76 -23.63
CA MET A 656 10.96 -15.71 -22.21
C MET A 656 10.34 -16.93 -21.52
N GLN A 657 11.09 -17.57 -20.64
CA GLN A 657 10.68 -18.74 -19.86
C GLN A 657 10.87 -18.47 -18.37
N LEU A 658 9.88 -18.83 -17.56
CA LEU A 658 9.92 -18.63 -16.11
C LEU A 658 11.03 -19.48 -15.50
N ALA A 659 12.01 -18.83 -14.87
CA ALA A 659 13.19 -19.46 -14.30
C ALA A 659 13.10 -19.56 -12.78
N ALA A 660 12.61 -18.52 -12.10
CA ALA A 660 12.49 -18.50 -10.65
C ALA A 660 11.40 -17.54 -10.14
N VAL A 661 10.90 -17.81 -8.94
CA VAL A 661 9.92 -16.97 -8.23
C VAL A 661 10.27 -16.88 -6.74
N VAL A 662 10.55 -15.68 -6.23
CA VAL A 662 10.66 -15.40 -4.80
C VAL A 662 9.28 -15.03 -4.26
N SER A 663 8.87 -15.68 -3.19
CA SER A 663 7.61 -15.41 -2.49
C SER A 663 7.87 -15.07 -1.03
N SER A 664 7.16 -14.06 -0.52
CA SER A 664 7.05 -13.78 0.91
C SER A 664 5.98 -14.68 1.52
N ILE A 665 6.36 -15.40 2.59
CA ILE A 665 5.51 -16.34 3.30
C ILE A 665 5.25 -15.84 4.72
N ARG A 666 3.99 -15.92 5.13
CA ARG A 666 3.53 -15.63 6.49
C ARG A 666 2.90 -16.87 7.11
N ASP A 667 3.53 -17.40 8.15
CA ASP A 667 3.05 -18.60 8.85
C ASP A 667 1.67 -18.38 9.48
N THR A 668 1.44 -17.15 9.97
CA THR A 668 0.16 -16.69 10.52
C THR A 668 -0.15 -15.28 9.99
N PRO A 669 -1.42 -14.83 9.96
CA PRO A 669 -1.78 -13.51 9.41
C PRO A 669 -1.07 -12.32 10.08
N LYS A 670 -0.63 -12.47 11.33
CA LYS A 670 0.11 -11.45 12.09
C LYS A 670 1.57 -11.85 12.37
N GLY A 671 2.05 -12.94 11.78
CA GLY A 671 3.40 -13.45 11.94
C GLY A 671 4.43 -12.64 11.18
N ALA A 672 5.70 -12.83 11.53
CA ALA A 672 6.81 -12.32 10.74
C ALA A 672 6.82 -12.98 9.36
N GLU A 673 7.08 -12.19 8.33
CA GLU A 673 7.28 -12.74 6.99
C GLU A 673 8.72 -13.23 6.81
N HIS A 674 8.90 -14.21 5.93
CA HIS A 674 10.21 -14.67 5.47
C HIS A 674 10.12 -14.99 3.97
N LEU A 675 11.27 -15.15 3.31
CA LEU A 675 11.34 -15.34 1.87
C LEU A 675 11.68 -16.79 1.53
N VAL A 676 10.98 -17.33 0.54
CA VAL A 676 11.28 -18.62 -0.09
C VAL A 676 11.44 -18.42 -1.58
N VAL A 677 12.22 -19.28 -2.23
CA VAL A 677 12.39 -19.24 -3.68
C VAL A 677 11.97 -20.57 -4.30
N HIS A 678 11.25 -20.48 -5.40
CA HIS A 678 11.00 -21.59 -6.30
C HIS A 678 11.87 -21.38 -7.53
N VAL A 679 12.64 -22.40 -7.92
CA VAL A 679 13.51 -22.35 -9.10
C VAL A 679 13.22 -23.52 -10.01
N ARG A 680 13.36 -23.31 -11.30
CA ARG A 680 13.26 -24.38 -12.28
C ARG A 680 14.55 -25.18 -12.29
N GLU A 681 14.45 -26.50 -12.17
CA GLU A 681 15.61 -27.37 -12.09
C GLU A 681 16.39 -27.37 -13.42
N PRO A 682 17.70 -27.03 -13.40
CA PRO A 682 18.55 -27.13 -14.56
C PRO A 682 18.63 -28.58 -15.08
N GLN A 683 18.57 -28.76 -16.39
CA GLN A 683 18.76 -30.04 -17.09
C GLN A 683 17.72 -31.14 -16.79
N SER A 684 16.60 -30.79 -16.16
CA SER A 684 15.47 -31.71 -15.97
C SER A 684 14.69 -31.88 -17.28
N ALA A 685 14.66 -33.09 -17.84
CA ALA A 685 13.97 -33.40 -19.10
C ALA A 685 12.44 -33.13 -19.05
N GLY A 686 11.87 -33.02 -17.85
CA GLY A 686 10.45 -32.71 -17.63
C GLY A 686 10.18 -31.30 -17.06
N GLY A 687 11.19 -30.43 -16.94
CA GLY A 687 11.00 -29.08 -16.39
C GLY A 687 10.59 -29.04 -14.92
N GLY A 688 11.16 -29.91 -14.08
CA GLY A 688 10.86 -29.97 -12.65
C GLY A 688 11.15 -28.67 -11.89
N TRP A 689 10.46 -28.45 -10.79
CA TRP A 689 10.63 -27.29 -9.92
C TRP A 689 11.19 -27.69 -8.56
N LEU A 690 12.00 -26.81 -7.97
CA LEU A 690 12.57 -26.97 -6.64
C LEU A 690 12.11 -25.80 -5.76
N LEU A 691 11.67 -26.11 -4.54
CA LEU A 691 11.49 -25.16 -3.45
C LEU A 691 12.78 -25.11 -2.63
N LEU A 692 13.32 -23.90 -2.43
CA LEU A 692 14.40 -23.63 -1.50
C LEU A 692 13.88 -22.68 -0.40
N ASN A 693 13.91 -23.18 0.82
CA ASN A 693 13.56 -22.45 2.04
C ASN A 693 14.74 -22.60 3.02
N ASP A 694 15.67 -21.63 2.95
CA ASP A 694 17.00 -21.72 3.57
C ASP A 694 17.71 -23.05 3.21
N PHE A 695 17.87 -23.94 4.19
CA PHE A 695 18.57 -25.22 4.03
C PHE A 695 17.65 -26.35 3.55
N LEU A 696 16.32 -26.16 3.56
CA LEU A 696 15.37 -27.12 3.01
C LEU A 696 15.32 -26.97 1.48
N VAL A 697 15.53 -28.08 0.77
CA VAL A 697 15.42 -28.16 -0.68
C VAL A 697 14.58 -29.37 -1.06
N GLN A 698 13.47 -29.13 -1.75
CA GLN A 698 12.51 -30.19 -2.11
C GLN A 698 11.94 -30.00 -3.52
N PRO A 699 11.70 -31.09 -4.27
CA PRO A 699 10.98 -31.00 -5.54
C PRO A 699 9.51 -30.66 -5.31
N VAL A 700 8.98 -29.78 -6.15
CA VAL A 700 7.61 -29.25 -6.04
C VAL A 700 6.92 -29.29 -7.40
N ALA A 701 5.59 -29.40 -7.41
CA ALA A 701 4.81 -29.39 -8.64
C ALA A 701 4.75 -27.96 -9.23
N GLU A 702 4.80 -27.87 -10.56
CA GLU A 702 4.70 -26.59 -11.27
C GLU A 702 3.43 -25.81 -10.91
N SER A 703 2.29 -26.49 -10.76
CA SER A 703 1.01 -25.88 -10.43
C SER A 703 1.04 -25.10 -9.10
N SER A 704 1.81 -25.57 -8.12
CA SER A 704 2.01 -24.86 -6.85
C SER A 704 2.94 -23.66 -6.97
N VAL A 705 3.77 -23.55 -8.02
CA VAL A 705 4.63 -22.39 -8.24
C VAL A 705 3.88 -21.27 -8.93
N VAL A 706 3.16 -21.60 -10.02
CA VAL A 706 2.54 -20.62 -10.93
C VAL A 706 1.23 -20.04 -10.42
N THR A 707 0.50 -20.79 -9.57
CA THR A 707 -0.79 -20.34 -9.03
C THR A 707 -0.54 -19.40 -7.85
N LEU A 708 -0.97 -18.14 -7.98
CA LEU A 708 -0.96 -17.16 -6.89
C LEU A 708 -2.40 -16.97 -6.39
N GLY A 709 -2.56 -16.71 -5.10
CA GLY A 709 -3.88 -16.46 -4.49
C GLY A 709 -4.01 -16.91 -3.03
N ASP A 710 -3.01 -17.61 -2.50
CA ASP A 710 -2.98 -18.01 -1.10
C ASP A 710 -2.79 -16.82 -0.16
N TRP A 711 -3.55 -16.75 0.93
CA TRP A 711 -3.48 -15.65 1.90
C TRP A 711 -2.11 -15.56 2.62
N TRP A 712 -1.39 -16.68 2.70
CA TRP A 712 -0.09 -16.80 3.35
C TRP A 712 1.08 -16.55 2.41
N ARG A 713 0.84 -16.37 1.09
CA ARG A 713 1.87 -16.20 0.06
C ARG A 713 1.66 -14.95 -0.76
N THR A 714 2.69 -14.11 -0.80
CA THR A 714 2.73 -12.94 -1.67
C THR A 714 3.94 -13.05 -2.59
N PRO A 715 3.80 -12.99 -3.93
CA PRO A 715 4.94 -12.93 -4.83
C PRO A 715 5.76 -11.66 -4.58
N SER A 716 7.08 -11.74 -4.67
CA SER A 716 7.99 -10.60 -4.53
C SER A 716 8.76 -10.37 -5.83
N ILE A 717 9.37 -11.41 -6.39
CA ILE A 717 10.18 -11.32 -7.62
C ILE A 717 9.85 -12.52 -8.51
N ALA A 718 9.61 -12.31 -9.81
CA ALA A 718 9.65 -13.36 -10.82
C ALA A 718 10.79 -13.09 -11.79
N LEU A 719 11.60 -14.10 -12.05
CA LEU A 719 12.70 -14.07 -13.00
C LEU A 719 12.32 -14.90 -14.22
N TYR A 720 12.34 -14.27 -15.39
CA TYR A 720 12.24 -14.94 -16.67
C TYR A 720 13.61 -14.93 -17.35
N ALA A 721 13.98 -16.04 -17.96
CA ALA A 721 15.21 -16.19 -18.74
C ALA A 721 14.88 -16.42 -20.22
N LEU A 722 15.81 -16.08 -21.11
CA LEU A 722 15.69 -16.40 -22.52
C LEU A 722 15.61 -17.93 -22.74
N ALA A 723 14.63 -18.40 -23.51
CA ALA A 723 14.49 -19.82 -23.81
C ALA A 723 15.64 -20.34 -24.69
N SER A 724 16.07 -21.57 -24.43
CA SER A 724 17.15 -22.25 -25.17
C SER A 724 16.77 -22.41 -26.65
N GLY A 725 17.56 -21.82 -27.55
CA GLY A 725 17.31 -21.77 -28.99
C GLY A 725 17.12 -20.37 -29.59
N CYS A 726 16.93 -19.33 -28.76
CA CYS A 726 16.90 -17.92 -29.21
C CYS A 726 18.29 -17.23 -29.14
N GLU A 727 19.33 -17.91 -28.65
CA GLU A 727 20.68 -17.36 -28.45
C GLU A 727 21.43 -17.05 -29.75
N GLU A 728 21.05 -17.64 -30.90
CA GLU A 728 21.80 -17.46 -32.16
C GLU A 728 21.63 -16.06 -32.78
N THR A 729 20.59 -15.31 -32.42
CA THR A 729 20.29 -13.98 -33.01
C THR A 729 20.87 -12.79 -32.25
N LEU A 730 21.47 -12.97 -31.06
CA LEU A 730 22.05 -11.91 -30.24
C LEU A 730 23.47 -12.25 -29.77
N ARG A 731 24.30 -12.82 -30.67
CA ARG A 731 25.74 -12.91 -30.43
C ARG A 731 26.36 -11.51 -30.51
N VAL A 732 26.39 -10.81 -29.38
CA VAL A 732 27.58 -10.02 -29.06
C VAL A 732 28.70 -11.03 -28.93
N GLU A 733 29.74 -10.90 -29.76
CA GLU A 733 30.92 -11.78 -29.72
C GLU A 733 31.43 -11.87 -28.28
N ASN A 734 31.18 -13.01 -27.66
CA ASN A 734 31.63 -13.31 -26.30
C ASN A 734 33.16 -13.47 -26.37
N PRO A 735 33.99 -12.60 -25.76
CA PRO A 735 35.44 -12.80 -25.79
C PRO A 735 35.90 -14.03 -25.00
N VAL A 736 34.99 -14.74 -24.33
CA VAL A 736 35.27 -15.94 -23.53
C VAL A 736 35.65 -17.16 -24.40
N THR A 737 35.37 -17.16 -25.71
CA THR A 737 35.80 -18.25 -26.61
C THR A 737 37.31 -18.30 -26.88
N GLN A 738 38.13 -17.37 -26.37
CA GLN A 738 39.59 -17.47 -26.47
C GLN A 738 40.26 -18.27 -25.33
N CYS A 739 39.51 -18.70 -24.31
CA CYS A 739 40.08 -19.46 -23.18
C CYS A 739 39.86 -20.99 -23.26
N HIS A 740 39.25 -21.50 -24.32
CA HIS A 740 39.14 -22.95 -24.56
C HIS A 740 40.32 -23.49 -25.37
N THR A 741 41.52 -23.42 -24.80
CA THR A 741 42.58 -24.40 -25.09
C THR A 741 42.98 -25.05 -23.79
N PRO A 742 42.79 -26.37 -23.59
CA PRO A 742 43.23 -27.03 -22.38
C PRO A 742 44.76 -26.97 -22.32
N PRO A 743 45.39 -26.40 -21.28
CA PRO A 743 46.81 -26.59 -21.09
C PRO A 743 47.04 -28.06 -20.72
N SER A 744 47.94 -28.71 -21.46
CA SER A 744 48.45 -30.04 -21.17
C SER A 744 48.93 -30.12 -19.72
N ILE A 745 48.36 -31.06 -18.96
CA ILE A 745 48.78 -31.40 -17.61
C ILE A 745 50.25 -31.84 -17.65
N SER A 746 51.15 -31.02 -17.09
CA SER A 746 52.48 -31.46 -16.67
C SER A 746 52.45 -31.61 -15.16
N SER A 747 52.27 -32.85 -14.74
CA SER A 747 52.29 -33.30 -13.35
C SER A 747 53.68 -33.17 -12.73
N THR A 748 53.92 -32.17 -11.89
CA THR A 748 54.78 -32.27 -10.70
C THR A 748 54.63 -31.01 -9.84
N LEU A 749 54.09 -31.14 -8.63
CA LEU A 749 54.61 -30.53 -7.41
C LEU A 749 53.73 -30.95 -6.21
N ILE A 750 54.33 -31.80 -5.39
CA ILE A 750 53.81 -32.31 -4.13
C ILE A 750 53.89 -31.16 -3.11
N LEU A 751 52.77 -30.78 -2.50
CA LEU A 751 52.74 -29.87 -1.35
C LEU A 751 53.02 -30.68 -0.07
N THR A 752 54.20 -30.48 0.53
CA THR A 752 54.52 -30.90 1.89
C THR A 752 53.93 -29.93 2.91
N ALA A 753 53.27 -30.46 3.94
CA ALA A 753 52.71 -29.72 5.07
C ALA A 753 53.79 -29.03 5.93
N PRO A 754 53.52 -27.88 6.55
CA PRO A 754 54.44 -27.26 7.50
C PRO A 754 54.26 -27.85 8.91
N THR A 755 55.33 -28.43 9.44
CA THR A 755 55.48 -28.83 10.85
C THR A 755 55.73 -27.62 11.74
N SER A 756 54.94 -27.47 12.79
CA SER A 756 55.10 -26.53 13.90
C SER A 756 56.41 -26.79 14.67
N VAL A 757 57.22 -25.75 14.86
CA VAL A 757 58.33 -25.74 15.81
C VAL A 757 57.91 -24.92 17.04
N LEU A 758 57.80 -25.62 18.17
CA LEU A 758 57.80 -25.07 19.52
C LEU A 758 59.16 -24.46 19.80
N ASP A 759 59.19 -23.21 20.26
CA ASP A 759 60.34 -22.70 21.01
C ASP A 759 59.86 -22.00 22.28
N SER A 760 60.34 -22.56 23.39
CA SER A 760 60.10 -22.17 24.76
C SER A 760 61.34 -21.44 25.31
N SER A 761 61.16 -20.25 25.88
CA SER A 761 62.00 -19.58 26.91
C SER A 761 61.90 -18.05 26.72
N THR A 762 61.80 -17.16 27.72
CA THR A 762 61.85 -17.23 29.19
C THR A 762 61.41 -15.85 29.74
N HIS A 763 60.69 -15.86 30.86
CA HIS A 763 60.69 -14.91 32.00
C HIS A 763 60.89 -13.40 31.75
N LYS A 764 59.82 -12.60 31.94
CA LYS A 764 59.50 -11.91 33.21
C LYS A 764 58.10 -11.33 33.18
#